data_AF-A0AAX6ICK2-F1
#
_entry.id   AF-A0AAX6ICK2-F1
#
_cell.length_a   1.000
_cell.length_b   1.000
_cell.length_c   1.000
_cell.angle_alpha   90.00
_cell.angle_beta   90.00
_cell.angle_gamma   90.00
#
_symmetry.space_group_name_H-M   'P 1'
#
loop_
_entity.id
_entity.type
_entity.pdbx_description
1 polymer ?
#
loop_
_entity_poly.entity_id
_entity_poly.type
_entity_poly.pdbx_seq_one_letter_code
_entity_poly.pdbx_strand_id
1 'polypeptide(L)'
;MEMKEAEEGSSSSFSKIGQSLQASREDGEDLLAVHPTVLEFPFELNKESSCILQLTNKTDMPVTYRIRHSSSMEYRVSPDCMGTLLPLSTCSVTVTLNALEETPEEMQCRETFSIMSFVGNVGVEAEDVTSEKLNQEAFYAGKEITLCVVYVPANVFSAVPEEAEEGSSPRASMLESGTQGSSLLDNVRERFQELLSQTKYIEAAEFAATSPQGILRTPETLAKLQSVLVQYGQTPPLLQYFGRVLTEGKLNAFEALELSRLVVTQNKKHLLESWLAEDKLECSEELGDLVKTIDNDIALKIYIKARVSPKVVAAFVERREFDKIDTYSKQVGYTPDYPSLLKMVLEPDPQVAVNFAMKMSELEGGCPIDYDTIIGLFLQRNLIQEATTFLLYVLKPNLPEHGSLQTKVLEINLFYFPRAADAILDKRIFSHYDRHRIGCLCEKAGLFMRALQHYTELPDIKRVIVNTHAIDRRSLVEFFGTLSKELALECMKELLLVKPGGYLQIVVQTAHKYYEKFGVESCIELFEQFKSYEGLYFFLAPYMSSSQDPHISSKYVEAAFKTGRIKEVEGVTRESNIYDAEKAKLSDSSPLNVYDQPVLCSDNEDSKQTRIGSCGTTSSANKETEKIKMVISETSDNKDNDDCGTTSIGQVIKVFSDFDIQTATKHLSETLKIGHGGYGSVYRCYLDNTEVAVKMLDANSEQGSDEFIQELAVLGRLRHPRLVNLIGTCFKLRALVYEFLPNGSLEDTLNKNPRLLTWQVRTRIVYEIYSALNFLHSNKPQPLVHGDLKPHNILLDANFRVKLTDFGLCRFLPEGTATVAFLQTKSIKGTEWYIDPDFLETGKLTPGSDVYSFGITILRILTRQPAARVDKKVERARSKKSLMAIVDSTAGAWPEDVAEYLAYIGLECCDHERKSSQLMREISTKLENILAKI
;
A
#
# COMPACT_ATOMS: atom_id res chain seq x y z
N MET A 1 12.01 0.04 -59.04
CA MET A 1 12.32 -1.40 -59.23
C MET A 1 13.33 -1.73 -58.15
N GLU A 2 12.84 -1.82 -56.91
CA GLU A 2 13.65 -1.77 -55.69
C GLU A 2 13.17 -2.91 -54.78
N MET A 3 13.97 -3.96 -54.72
CA MET A 3 13.93 -5.04 -53.72
C MET A 3 15.34 -5.63 -53.63
N LYS A 4 15.71 -6.09 -52.43
CA LYS A 4 17.03 -6.57 -52.01
C LYS A 4 18.05 -5.47 -51.69
N GLU A 5 18.04 -5.04 -50.42
CA GLU A 5 19.23 -4.98 -49.54
C GLU A 5 18.82 -4.53 -48.13
N ALA A 6 18.29 -5.45 -47.30
CA ALA A 6 18.02 -5.24 -45.88
C ALA A 6 17.66 -6.54 -45.10
N GLU A 7 18.46 -7.62 -45.20
CA GLU A 7 18.11 -8.90 -44.53
C GLU A 7 19.26 -9.61 -43.77
N GLU A 8 20.42 -8.97 -43.58
CA GLU A 8 21.57 -9.58 -42.87
C GLU A 8 21.88 -8.98 -41.48
N GLY A 9 21.02 -8.09 -40.97
CA GLY A 9 21.25 -7.40 -39.68
C GLY A 9 20.83 -8.18 -38.41
N SER A 10 19.98 -9.21 -38.53
CA SER A 10 19.28 -9.82 -37.38
C SER A 10 19.90 -11.11 -36.84
N SER A 11 20.86 -11.75 -37.53
CA SER A 11 21.40 -13.06 -37.13
C SER A 11 22.44 -12.99 -36.00
N SER A 12 23.01 -11.81 -35.70
CA SER A 12 24.11 -11.66 -34.73
C SER A 12 23.68 -11.39 -33.27
N SER A 13 22.43 -10.99 -33.04
CA SER A 13 21.86 -10.83 -31.70
C SER A 13 21.33 -12.15 -31.14
N PHE A 14 20.66 -12.95 -31.97
CA PHE A 14 20.18 -14.29 -31.59
C PHE A 14 21.32 -15.27 -31.31
N SER A 15 22.46 -15.18 -32.01
CA SER A 15 23.62 -16.03 -31.73
C SER A 15 24.27 -15.73 -30.38
N LYS A 16 24.28 -14.46 -29.92
CA LYS A 16 24.75 -14.11 -28.56
C LYS A 16 23.84 -14.62 -27.46
N ILE A 17 22.52 -14.57 -27.67
CA ILE A 17 21.55 -15.15 -26.71
C ILE A 17 21.71 -16.68 -26.65
N GLY A 18 21.86 -17.33 -27.81
CA GLY A 18 22.13 -18.77 -27.89
C GLY A 18 23.46 -19.20 -27.25
N GLN A 19 24.51 -18.38 -27.34
CA GLN A 19 25.81 -18.64 -26.69
C GLN A 19 25.77 -18.43 -25.17
N SER A 20 25.02 -17.44 -24.68
CA SER A 20 24.78 -17.27 -23.23
C SER A 20 24.00 -18.44 -22.62
N LEU A 21 23.14 -19.08 -23.41
CA LEU A 21 22.43 -20.33 -23.07
C LEU A 21 23.25 -21.61 -23.30
N GLN A 22 24.47 -21.52 -23.85
CA GLN A 22 25.41 -22.64 -23.95
C GLN A 22 26.46 -22.62 -22.84
N ALA A 23 26.89 -21.45 -22.37
CA ALA A 23 27.79 -21.32 -21.22
C ALA A 23 27.15 -21.71 -19.87
N SER A 24 25.82 -21.79 -19.82
CA SER A 24 25.00 -22.15 -18.65
C SER A 24 24.43 -23.58 -18.70
N ARG A 25 24.94 -24.43 -19.61
CA ARG A 25 24.50 -25.84 -19.74
C ARG A 25 25.20 -26.83 -18.81
N GLU A 26 26.29 -26.44 -18.15
CA GLU A 26 27.16 -27.38 -17.42
C GLU A 26 26.88 -27.44 -15.90
N ASP A 27 26.24 -26.42 -15.31
CA ASP A 27 25.78 -26.43 -13.91
C ASP A 27 24.28 -26.08 -13.83
N GLY A 28 23.51 -26.94 -13.16
CA GLY A 28 22.05 -26.80 -13.07
C GLY A 28 21.61 -25.77 -12.02
N GLU A 29 21.39 -24.52 -12.44
CA GLU A 29 20.92 -23.44 -11.58
C GLU A 29 19.46 -23.61 -11.11
N ASP A 30 19.19 -23.25 -9.85
CA ASP A 30 17.85 -23.25 -9.27
C ASP A 30 17.05 -22.03 -9.79
N LEU A 31 16.30 -22.19 -10.88
CA LEU A 31 15.46 -21.15 -11.49
C LEU A 31 14.44 -20.52 -10.50
N LEU A 32 14.00 -21.31 -9.51
CA LEU A 32 13.08 -20.89 -8.46
C LEU A 32 13.73 -21.01 -7.07
N ALA A 33 13.46 -20.05 -6.19
CA ALA A 33 13.56 -20.27 -4.75
C ALA A 33 12.24 -20.87 -4.25
N VAL A 34 12.33 -21.85 -3.36
CA VAL A 34 11.17 -22.52 -2.76
C VAL A 34 11.31 -22.46 -1.24
N HIS A 35 10.28 -21.98 -0.55
CA HIS A 35 10.28 -21.86 0.91
C HIS A 35 8.89 -22.12 1.50
N PRO A 36 8.72 -22.99 2.52
CA PRO A 36 9.76 -23.84 3.12
C PRO A 36 10.22 -24.96 2.18
N THR A 37 11.40 -25.52 2.44
CA THR A 37 11.96 -26.68 1.70
C THR A 37 11.46 -28.03 2.24
N VAL A 38 10.75 -28.02 3.37
CA VAL A 38 10.06 -29.15 4.00
C VAL A 38 8.61 -28.75 4.19
N LEU A 39 7.67 -29.59 3.78
CA LEU A 39 6.23 -29.38 3.98
C LEU A 39 5.82 -30.04 5.29
N GLU A 40 5.73 -29.25 6.35
CA GLU A 40 5.27 -29.68 7.66
C GLU A 40 3.75 -29.54 7.77
N PHE A 41 3.08 -30.65 8.10
CA PHE A 41 1.63 -30.70 8.35
C PHE A 41 1.36 -31.13 9.79
N PRO A 42 0.72 -30.30 10.64
CA PRO A 42 0.23 -30.76 11.93
C PRO A 42 -0.86 -31.81 11.72
N PHE A 43 -0.60 -33.05 12.12
CA PHE A 43 -1.50 -34.18 11.90
C PHE A 43 -2.49 -34.36 13.06
N GLU A 44 -3.78 -34.31 12.73
CA GLU A 44 -4.90 -34.68 13.61
C GLU A 44 -5.87 -35.57 12.82
N LEU A 45 -6.37 -36.63 13.45
CA LEU A 45 -7.29 -37.57 12.82
C LEU A 45 -8.60 -36.87 12.41
N ASN A 46 -9.10 -37.14 11.20
CA ASN A 46 -10.31 -36.54 10.63
C ASN A 46 -10.30 -35.00 10.49
N LYS A 47 -9.13 -34.36 10.34
CA LYS A 47 -8.99 -32.90 10.19
C LYS A 47 -8.13 -32.53 8.99
N GLU A 48 -8.52 -31.50 8.25
CA GLU A 48 -7.70 -30.92 7.17
C GLU A 48 -6.61 -30.01 7.76
N SER A 49 -5.41 -30.06 7.19
CA SER A 49 -4.25 -29.24 7.58
C SER A 49 -3.57 -28.64 6.35
N SER A 50 -3.15 -27.36 6.41
CA SER A 50 -2.60 -26.64 5.24
C SER A 50 -1.24 -26.01 5.52
N CYS A 51 -0.33 -26.13 4.54
CA CYS A 51 0.97 -25.48 4.51
C CYS A 51 1.01 -24.46 3.35
N ILE A 52 1.70 -23.32 3.53
CA ILE A 52 1.87 -22.30 2.49
C ILE A 52 3.30 -22.37 1.95
N LEU A 53 3.41 -22.58 0.64
CA LEU A 53 4.65 -22.67 -0.10
C LEU A 53 4.87 -21.40 -0.94
N GLN A 54 5.97 -20.71 -0.73
CA GLN A 54 6.40 -19.57 -1.53
C GLN A 54 7.32 -20.02 -2.66
N LEU A 55 6.96 -19.66 -3.89
CA LEU A 55 7.74 -19.88 -5.11
C LEU A 55 8.21 -18.53 -5.64
N THR A 56 9.51 -18.27 -5.62
CA THR A 56 10.12 -17.01 -6.09
C THR A 56 10.94 -17.26 -7.34
N ASN A 57 10.62 -16.60 -8.44
CA ASN A 57 11.45 -16.63 -9.64
C ASN A 57 12.75 -15.84 -9.41
N LYS A 58 13.91 -16.51 -9.52
CA LYS A 58 15.23 -15.86 -9.36
C LYS A 58 15.77 -15.25 -10.65
N THR A 59 15.10 -15.46 -11.78
CA THR A 59 15.59 -15.11 -13.11
C THR A 59 14.89 -13.87 -13.68
N ASP A 60 15.55 -13.21 -14.62
CA ASP A 60 15.01 -12.09 -15.39
C ASP A 60 14.01 -12.52 -16.50
N MET A 61 13.67 -13.81 -16.57
CA MET A 61 12.78 -14.40 -17.57
C MET A 61 11.55 -15.04 -16.89
N PRO A 62 10.38 -15.14 -17.56
CA PRO A 62 9.24 -15.87 -16.98
C PRO A 62 9.56 -17.36 -16.81
N VAL A 63 9.32 -17.90 -15.61
CA VAL A 63 9.55 -19.32 -15.29
C VAL A 63 8.20 -19.99 -15.05
N THR A 64 7.91 -21.06 -15.78
CA THR A 64 6.71 -21.88 -15.55
C THR A 64 7.04 -22.99 -14.57
N TYR A 65 6.26 -23.12 -13.50
CA TYR A 65 6.39 -24.19 -12.51
C TYR A 65 5.29 -25.24 -12.67
N ARG A 66 5.61 -26.49 -12.33
CA ARG A 66 4.66 -27.61 -12.27
C ARG A 66 4.94 -28.47 -11.05
N ILE A 67 3.93 -28.61 -10.21
CA ILE A 67 3.95 -29.40 -8.98
C ILE A 67 3.44 -30.81 -9.27
N ARG A 68 4.13 -31.83 -8.75
CA ARG A 68 3.78 -33.26 -8.85
C ARG A 68 3.80 -33.88 -7.44
N HIS A 69 2.87 -34.79 -7.18
CA HIS A 69 2.75 -35.52 -5.91
C HIS A 69 2.19 -36.93 -6.16
N SER A 70 2.41 -37.84 -5.22
CA SER A 70 2.07 -39.27 -5.35
C SER A 70 0.59 -39.59 -5.20
N SER A 71 -0.11 -38.97 -4.25
CA SER A 71 -1.55 -39.20 -4.01
C SER A 71 -2.38 -37.95 -4.28
N SER A 72 -3.31 -38.03 -5.24
CA SER A 72 -4.30 -36.97 -5.53
C SER A 72 -5.57 -37.08 -4.69
N MET A 73 -5.72 -38.17 -3.91
CA MET A 73 -6.79 -38.35 -2.94
C MET A 73 -6.47 -37.68 -1.59
N GLU A 74 -5.19 -37.51 -1.26
CA GLU A 74 -4.74 -37.05 0.07
C GLU A 74 -4.33 -35.57 0.11
N TYR A 75 -3.94 -34.96 -1.02
CA TYR A 75 -3.51 -33.55 -1.06
C TYR A 75 -4.23 -32.74 -2.14
N ARG A 76 -4.51 -31.48 -1.82
CA ARG A 76 -5.09 -30.46 -2.70
C ARG A 76 -4.16 -29.26 -2.78
N VAL A 77 -3.95 -28.72 -3.98
CA VAL A 77 -3.10 -27.54 -4.21
C VAL A 77 -3.96 -26.39 -4.74
N SER A 78 -3.72 -25.17 -4.24
CA SER A 78 -4.44 -23.96 -4.62
C SER A 78 -3.46 -22.78 -4.80
N PRO A 79 -3.58 -21.94 -5.85
CA PRO A 79 -4.68 -21.91 -6.82
C PRO A 79 -4.66 -23.07 -7.83
N ASP A 80 -3.49 -23.49 -8.30
CA ASP A 80 -3.33 -24.57 -9.29
C ASP A 80 -1.99 -25.33 -9.09
N CYS A 81 -1.90 -26.57 -9.57
CA CYS A 81 -0.65 -27.36 -9.58
C CYS A 81 0.37 -26.89 -10.64
N MET A 82 0.04 -25.88 -11.45
CA MET A 82 0.90 -25.37 -12.53
C MET A 82 0.63 -23.88 -12.73
N GLY A 83 1.67 -23.09 -12.97
CA GLY A 83 1.54 -21.65 -13.21
C GLY A 83 2.83 -21.02 -13.72
N THR A 84 2.76 -19.75 -14.12
CA THR A 84 3.92 -19.01 -14.61
C THR A 84 4.23 -17.84 -13.70
N LEU A 85 5.48 -17.78 -13.23
CA LEU A 85 6.02 -16.70 -12.41
C LEU A 85 6.72 -15.69 -13.31
N LEU A 86 6.36 -14.42 -13.16
CA LEU A 86 7.05 -13.32 -13.83
C LEU A 86 8.47 -13.16 -13.26
N PRO A 87 9.39 -12.49 -13.99
CA PRO A 87 10.73 -12.19 -13.50
C PRO A 87 10.73 -11.59 -12.10
N LEU A 88 11.64 -12.07 -11.24
CA LEU A 88 11.83 -11.57 -9.86
C LEU A 88 10.57 -11.53 -8.98
N SER A 89 9.53 -12.31 -9.32
CA SER A 89 8.24 -12.33 -8.59
C SER A 89 8.05 -13.56 -7.70
N THR A 90 7.24 -13.42 -6.66
CA THR A 90 6.90 -14.48 -5.71
C THR A 90 5.40 -14.80 -5.75
N CYS A 91 5.06 -16.08 -5.81
CA CYS A 91 3.69 -16.58 -5.60
C CYS A 91 3.61 -17.40 -4.31
N SER A 92 2.46 -17.39 -3.64
CA SER A 92 2.13 -18.32 -2.56
C SER A 92 1.16 -19.38 -3.07
N VAL A 93 1.54 -20.64 -2.90
CA VAL A 93 0.76 -21.83 -3.24
C VAL A 93 0.39 -22.52 -1.94
N THR A 94 -0.90 -22.77 -1.70
CA THR A 94 -1.35 -23.51 -0.51
C THR A 94 -1.45 -24.98 -0.86
N VAL A 95 -0.78 -25.82 -0.08
CA VAL A 95 -0.92 -27.28 -0.12
C VAL A 95 -1.74 -27.70 1.10
N THR A 96 -2.82 -28.43 0.89
CA THR A 96 -3.75 -28.88 1.93
C THR A 96 -3.77 -30.40 1.96
N LEU A 97 -3.45 -30.98 3.11
CA LEU A 97 -3.71 -32.37 3.45
C LEU A 97 -5.20 -32.52 3.76
N ASN A 98 -5.88 -33.42 3.04
CA ASN A 98 -7.27 -33.80 3.30
C ASN A 98 -7.34 -34.60 4.62
N ALA A 99 -8.51 -34.57 5.28
CA ALA A 99 -8.74 -35.32 6.52
C ALA A 99 -8.53 -36.84 6.33
N LEU A 100 -7.58 -37.43 7.06
CA LEU A 100 -7.32 -38.88 7.06
C LEU A 100 -8.07 -39.59 8.21
N GLU A 101 -8.66 -40.74 7.92
CA GLU A 101 -9.43 -41.55 8.88
C GLU A 101 -8.53 -42.43 9.78
N GLU A 102 -7.30 -42.72 9.35
CA GLU A 102 -6.31 -43.55 10.05
C GLU A 102 -4.97 -42.82 10.22
N THR A 103 -4.21 -43.15 11.28
CA THR A 103 -2.88 -42.57 11.54
C THR A 103 -1.83 -43.22 10.62
N PRO A 104 -1.01 -42.45 9.88
CA PRO A 104 0.06 -43.01 9.04
C PRO A 104 1.04 -43.89 9.83
N GLU A 105 1.40 -45.06 9.29
CA GLU A 105 2.30 -46.03 9.96
C GLU A 105 3.71 -45.48 10.21
N GLU A 106 4.18 -44.54 9.37
CA GLU A 106 5.49 -43.89 9.45
C GLU A 106 5.29 -42.37 9.43
N MET A 107 5.58 -41.68 10.54
CA MET A 107 5.48 -40.21 10.67
C MET A 107 6.48 -39.43 9.79
N GLN A 108 7.39 -40.11 9.08
CA GLN A 108 8.36 -39.50 8.16
C GLN A 108 8.36 -40.19 6.79
N CYS A 109 7.81 -39.48 5.81
CA CYS A 109 8.07 -39.54 4.36
C CYS A 109 8.20 -40.91 3.66
N ARG A 110 7.10 -41.40 3.07
CA ARG A 110 7.13 -42.27 1.86
C ARG A 110 6.78 -41.57 0.56
N GLU A 111 6.34 -40.32 0.62
CA GLU A 111 5.77 -39.58 -0.50
C GLU A 111 6.64 -38.41 -0.92
N THR A 112 6.75 -38.17 -2.23
CA THR A 112 7.58 -37.11 -2.80
C THR A 112 6.72 -36.03 -3.44
N PHE A 113 6.93 -34.79 -3.00
CA PHE A 113 6.24 -33.62 -3.53
C PHE A 113 7.26 -32.82 -4.34
N SER A 114 7.22 -32.90 -5.66
CA SER A 114 8.29 -32.36 -6.53
C SER A 114 7.82 -31.19 -7.40
N ILE A 115 8.73 -30.28 -7.67
CA ILE A 115 8.48 -29.03 -8.41
C ILE A 115 9.48 -28.97 -9.56
N MET A 116 8.95 -29.01 -10.79
CA MET A 116 9.73 -28.72 -11.98
C MET A 116 9.54 -27.26 -12.38
N SER A 117 10.63 -26.63 -12.82
CA SER A 117 10.66 -25.28 -13.38
C SER A 117 11.14 -25.31 -14.83
N PHE A 118 10.53 -24.52 -15.71
CA PHE A 118 10.85 -24.48 -17.14
C PHE A 118 10.99 -23.03 -17.64
N VAL A 119 11.97 -22.81 -18.51
CA VAL A 119 12.14 -21.60 -19.32
C VAL A 119 12.02 -21.98 -20.79
N GLY A 120 11.19 -21.26 -21.53
CA GLY A 120 10.95 -21.48 -22.96
C GLY A 120 10.79 -20.16 -23.71
N ASN A 121 10.86 -20.22 -25.04
CA ASN A 121 10.69 -19.03 -25.88
C ASN A 121 9.27 -18.43 -25.74
N VAL A 122 9.22 -17.10 -25.75
CA VAL A 122 8.03 -16.29 -25.46
C VAL A 122 6.88 -16.61 -26.44
N GLY A 123 5.71 -16.97 -25.91
CA GLY A 123 4.44 -17.07 -26.67
C GLY A 123 3.72 -18.41 -26.65
N VAL A 124 4.05 -19.35 -25.75
CA VAL A 124 3.36 -20.64 -25.61
C VAL A 124 2.40 -20.61 -24.41
N GLU A 125 1.12 -20.91 -24.66
CA GLU A 125 0.07 -21.04 -23.63
C GLU A 125 0.27 -22.33 -22.80
N ALA A 126 -0.15 -22.31 -21.53
CA ALA A 126 0.16 -23.39 -20.57
C ALA A 126 -0.42 -24.78 -20.93
N GLU A 127 -1.48 -24.82 -21.74
CA GLU A 127 -2.14 -26.06 -22.18
C GLU A 127 -1.30 -26.87 -23.19
N ASP A 128 -0.29 -26.26 -23.81
CA ASP A 128 0.50 -26.87 -24.90
C ASP A 128 1.69 -27.73 -24.44
N VAL A 129 1.98 -27.80 -23.12
CA VAL A 129 3.19 -28.45 -22.56
C VAL A 129 2.94 -29.93 -22.20
N THR A 130 3.01 -30.78 -23.23
CA THR A 130 3.00 -32.26 -23.12
C THR A 130 4.38 -32.84 -22.84
N SER A 131 4.44 -34.00 -22.18
CA SER A 131 5.69 -34.73 -21.88
C SER A 131 6.55 -35.07 -23.10
N GLU A 132 5.96 -35.17 -24.30
CA GLU A 132 6.69 -35.42 -25.55
C GLU A 132 7.42 -34.18 -26.10
N LYS A 133 6.96 -32.95 -25.79
CA LYS A 133 7.60 -31.71 -26.26
C LYS A 133 8.79 -31.27 -25.40
N LEU A 134 8.89 -31.77 -24.16
CA LEU A 134 9.99 -31.45 -23.23
C LEU A 134 11.36 -31.97 -23.69
N ASN A 135 11.41 -32.92 -24.64
CA ASN A 135 12.65 -33.50 -25.18
C ASN A 135 13.15 -32.84 -26.49
N GLN A 136 12.57 -31.69 -26.90
CA GLN A 136 13.03 -30.92 -28.06
C GLN A 136 13.80 -29.66 -27.62
N GLU A 137 14.76 -29.22 -28.43
CA GLU A 137 15.82 -28.24 -28.12
C GLU A 137 15.36 -26.81 -27.74
N ALA A 138 14.05 -26.57 -27.58
CA ALA A 138 13.44 -25.25 -27.40
C ALA A 138 13.04 -24.90 -25.95
N PHE A 139 13.19 -25.83 -24.99
CA PHE A 139 12.89 -25.62 -23.57
C PHE A 139 14.09 -26.00 -22.69
N TYR A 140 14.42 -25.15 -21.71
CA TYR A 140 15.34 -25.47 -20.64
C TYR A 140 14.54 -25.87 -19.38
N ALA A 141 14.68 -27.13 -18.97
CA ALA A 141 14.19 -27.59 -17.67
C ALA A 141 15.22 -27.27 -16.60
N GLY A 142 14.84 -26.44 -15.63
CA GLY A 142 15.61 -26.27 -14.40
C GLY A 142 15.52 -27.50 -13.51
N LYS A 143 16.37 -27.53 -12.49
CA LYS A 143 16.47 -28.64 -11.54
C LYS A 143 15.12 -28.95 -10.87
N GLU A 144 14.77 -30.23 -10.80
CA GLU A 144 13.59 -30.69 -10.07
C GLU A 144 13.83 -30.57 -8.56
N ILE A 145 13.02 -29.74 -7.89
CA ILE A 145 13.10 -29.51 -6.45
C ILE A 145 12.13 -30.47 -5.77
N THR A 146 12.64 -31.48 -5.09
CA THR A 146 11.84 -32.40 -4.28
C THR A 146 11.75 -31.89 -2.84
N LEU A 147 10.53 -31.70 -2.35
CA LEU A 147 10.22 -31.35 -0.97
C LEU A 147 9.91 -32.61 -0.18
N CYS A 148 10.43 -32.69 1.04
CA CYS A 148 10.06 -33.73 1.99
C CYS A 148 8.72 -33.35 2.66
N VAL A 149 7.80 -34.31 2.76
CA VAL A 149 6.55 -34.15 3.53
C VAL A 149 6.74 -34.76 4.92
N VAL A 150 6.46 -33.98 5.95
CA VAL A 150 6.60 -34.39 7.36
C VAL A 150 5.29 -34.17 8.10
N TYR A 151 4.78 -35.23 8.71
CA TYR A 151 3.66 -35.14 9.64
C TYR A 151 4.19 -34.77 11.02
N VAL A 152 3.85 -33.58 11.48
CA VAL A 152 4.18 -33.10 12.82
C VAL A 152 3.02 -33.50 13.74
N PRO A 153 3.25 -34.18 14.88
CA PRO A 153 2.19 -34.42 15.85
C PRO A 153 1.62 -33.08 16.32
N ALA A 154 0.30 -32.89 16.25
CA ALA A 154 -0.33 -31.66 16.72
C ALA A 154 -0.13 -31.48 18.24
N ASN A 155 0.86 -30.65 18.60
CA ASN A 155 1.33 -30.34 19.95
C ASN A 155 1.43 -31.54 20.92
N VAL A 156 2.46 -32.36 20.71
CA VAL A 156 3.12 -33.05 21.83
C VAL A 156 4.61 -32.70 21.81
N PHE A 157 5.03 -31.89 22.79
CA PHE A 157 6.41 -31.60 23.23
C PHE A 157 7.56 -31.76 22.22
N SER A 158 8.17 -30.65 21.82
CA SER A 158 9.49 -30.65 21.18
C SER A 158 10.57 -31.08 22.17
N ALA A 159 11.03 -32.33 22.08
CA ALA A 159 12.30 -32.76 22.66
C ALA A 159 13.40 -32.62 21.60
N VAL A 160 14.36 -31.71 21.83
CA VAL A 160 15.58 -31.59 21.01
C VAL A 160 16.57 -32.68 21.46
N PRO A 161 17.36 -33.30 20.55
CA PRO A 161 18.29 -34.36 20.92
C PRO A 161 19.45 -33.84 21.77
N GLU A 162 19.84 -34.60 22.78
CA GLU A 162 21.00 -34.31 23.63
C GLU A 162 22.17 -35.22 23.21
N GLU A 163 23.14 -34.65 22.48
CA GLU A 163 24.42 -35.34 22.22
C GLU A 163 25.41 -35.09 23.37
N ALA A 164 25.82 -36.20 23.99
CA ALA A 164 27.10 -36.45 24.64
C ALA A 164 27.73 -35.35 25.55
N GLU A 165 27.67 -35.59 26.86
CA GLU A 165 28.87 -35.50 27.71
C GLU A 165 28.92 -36.65 28.73
N GLU A 166 30.13 -37.17 29.01
CA GLU A 166 30.35 -38.40 29.78
C GLU A 166 30.34 -38.16 31.30
N GLY A 167 29.76 -39.08 32.11
CA GLY A 167 29.81 -38.93 33.56
C GLY A 167 29.23 -40.06 34.44
N SER A 168 29.98 -41.14 34.63
CA SER A 168 29.86 -42.09 35.77
C SER A 168 28.61 -42.99 35.89
N SER A 169 28.75 -44.18 35.29
CA SER A 169 28.25 -45.51 35.76
C SER A 169 28.42 -45.71 37.30
N PRO A 170 27.70 -46.61 38.03
CA PRO A 170 27.17 -47.88 37.50
C PRO A 170 25.86 -48.48 38.09
N ARG A 171 25.07 -49.11 37.21
CA ARG A 171 24.81 -50.57 37.19
C ARG A 171 23.70 -50.94 36.20
N ALA A 172 24.10 -51.48 35.05
CA ALA A 172 23.22 -52.26 34.17
C ALA A 172 23.92 -53.60 33.85
N SER A 173 23.62 -54.62 34.64
CA SER A 173 23.93 -56.02 34.31
C SER A 173 23.11 -56.97 35.18
N MET A 174 22.08 -57.58 34.61
CA MET A 174 21.93 -59.03 34.44
C MET A 174 20.59 -59.36 33.74
N LEU A 175 20.53 -60.57 33.17
CA LEU A 175 19.52 -61.03 32.23
C LEU A 175 18.16 -61.36 32.87
N GLU A 176 17.14 -61.40 32.01
CA GLU A 176 15.98 -62.32 32.01
C GLU A 176 15.13 -62.45 33.28
N SER A 177 13.87 -61.98 33.21
CA SER A 177 12.68 -62.85 33.29
C SER A 177 11.36 -62.06 33.33
N GLY A 178 10.28 -62.68 32.86
CA GLY A 178 8.97 -62.52 33.48
C GLY A 178 8.03 -61.46 32.93
N THR A 179 6.98 -61.96 32.26
CA THR A 179 5.63 -61.41 32.11
C THR A 179 4.96 -61.03 33.46
N GLN A 180 5.49 -60.05 34.19
CA GLN A 180 4.87 -59.51 35.42
C GLN A 180 4.48 -58.03 35.36
N GLY A 181 5.04 -57.25 34.42
CA GLY A 181 4.83 -55.79 34.33
C GLY A 181 3.37 -55.35 34.16
N SER A 182 2.57 -56.02 33.32
CA SER A 182 1.16 -55.63 33.14
C SER A 182 0.31 -55.92 34.38
N SER A 183 0.53 -57.07 35.03
CA SER A 183 -0.25 -57.47 36.21
C SER A 183 -0.15 -56.46 37.36
N LEU A 184 1.00 -55.81 37.54
CA LEU A 184 1.20 -54.79 38.57
C LEU A 184 0.43 -53.50 38.27
N LEU A 185 0.35 -53.09 37.00
CA LEU A 185 -0.42 -51.91 36.56
C LEU A 185 -1.92 -52.13 36.76
N ASP A 186 -2.41 -53.32 36.39
CA ASP A 186 -3.82 -53.68 36.52
C ASP A 186 -4.19 -53.83 38.01
N ASN A 187 -3.40 -54.54 38.82
CA ASN A 187 -3.60 -54.67 40.27
C ASN A 187 -3.69 -53.32 40.99
N VAL A 188 -2.84 -52.34 40.63
CA VAL A 188 -2.86 -50.99 41.24
C VAL A 188 -4.12 -50.22 40.83
N ARG A 189 -4.55 -50.33 39.57
CA ARG A 189 -5.78 -49.68 39.06
C ARG A 189 -7.05 -50.32 39.64
N GLU A 190 -7.11 -51.64 39.73
CA GLU A 190 -8.20 -52.37 40.37
C GLU A 190 -8.31 -52.01 41.86
N ARG A 191 -7.19 -52.00 42.60
CA ARG A 191 -7.19 -51.64 44.03
C ARG A 191 -7.68 -50.21 44.27
N PHE A 192 -7.34 -49.27 43.40
CA PHE A 192 -7.87 -47.91 43.48
C PHE A 192 -9.38 -47.84 43.22
N GLN A 193 -9.89 -48.60 42.23
CA GLN A 193 -11.33 -48.71 41.97
C GLN A 193 -12.08 -49.40 43.13
N GLU A 194 -11.47 -50.39 43.77
CA GLU A 194 -12.00 -51.06 44.96
C GLU A 194 -12.19 -50.05 46.11
N LEU A 195 -11.18 -49.22 46.40
CA LEU A 195 -11.27 -48.20 47.46
C LEU A 195 -12.35 -47.14 47.15
N LEU A 196 -12.51 -46.73 45.89
CA LEU A 196 -13.59 -45.84 45.47
C LEU A 196 -14.98 -46.48 45.63
N SER A 197 -15.13 -47.76 45.25
CA SER A 197 -16.42 -48.48 45.38
C SER A 197 -16.80 -48.78 46.84
N GLN A 198 -15.81 -48.95 47.72
CA GLN A 198 -15.99 -49.08 49.18
C GLN A 198 -16.23 -47.74 49.89
N THR A 199 -16.37 -46.61 49.16
CA THR A 199 -16.52 -45.25 49.70
C THR A 199 -15.34 -44.75 50.56
N LYS A 200 -14.17 -45.40 50.47
CA LYS A 200 -12.96 -45.09 51.21
C LYS A 200 -12.12 -44.00 50.53
N TYR A 201 -12.74 -42.85 50.27
CA TYR A 201 -12.17 -41.82 49.40
C TYR A 201 -10.86 -41.20 49.91
N ILE A 202 -10.63 -41.15 51.22
CA ILE A 202 -9.38 -40.65 51.81
C ILE A 202 -8.24 -41.66 51.60
N GLU A 203 -8.46 -42.95 51.89
CA GLU A 203 -7.48 -44.01 51.62
C GLU A 203 -7.18 -44.11 50.10
N ALA A 204 -8.18 -43.91 49.24
CA ALA A 204 -8.00 -43.85 47.80
C ALA A 204 -7.11 -42.67 47.36
N ALA A 205 -7.30 -41.49 47.96
CA ALA A 205 -6.48 -40.30 47.69
C ALA A 205 -5.02 -40.48 48.11
N GLU A 206 -4.76 -41.04 49.30
CA GLU A 206 -3.40 -41.33 49.76
C GLU A 206 -2.73 -42.43 48.91
N PHE A 207 -3.47 -43.47 48.52
CA PHE A 207 -2.96 -44.53 47.65
C PHE A 207 -2.64 -44.04 46.23
N ALA A 208 -3.43 -43.10 45.69
CA ALA A 208 -3.14 -42.48 44.41
C ALA A 208 -1.89 -41.59 44.47
N ALA A 209 -1.77 -40.75 45.50
CA ALA A 209 -0.62 -39.86 45.72
C ALA A 209 0.70 -40.64 45.89
N THR A 210 0.67 -41.76 46.62
CA THR A 210 1.82 -42.63 46.91
C THR A 210 2.02 -43.75 45.88
N SER A 211 1.31 -43.72 44.75
CA SER A 211 1.33 -44.81 43.77
C SER A 211 2.74 -45.06 43.19
N PRO A 212 3.17 -46.33 43.03
CA PRO A 212 4.49 -46.64 42.47
C PRO A 212 4.67 -45.97 41.11
N GLN A 213 5.83 -45.35 40.88
CA GLN A 213 6.16 -44.61 39.64
C GLN A 213 5.14 -43.52 39.24
N GLY A 214 4.20 -43.15 40.12
CA GLY A 214 3.11 -42.23 39.81
C GLY A 214 2.01 -42.82 38.91
N ILE A 215 1.85 -44.14 38.83
CA ILE A 215 0.89 -44.84 37.94
C ILE A 215 -0.56 -44.30 38.05
N LEU A 216 -0.97 -43.84 39.24
CA LEU A 216 -2.31 -43.27 39.48
C LEU A 216 -2.33 -41.74 39.49
N ARG A 217 -1.18 -41.07 39.36
CA ARG A 217 -1.08 -39.62 39.20
C ARG A 217 -1.44 -39.29 37.75
N THR A 218 -2.75 -39.26 37.46
CA THR A 218 -3.30 -38.96 36.12
C THR A 218 -4.55 -38.05 36.22
N PRO A 219 -4.94 -37.36 35.12
CA PRO A 219 -6.14 -36.52 35.11
C PRO A 219 -7.44 -37.27 35.46
N GLU A 220 -7.59 -38.53 35.05
CA GLU A 220 -8.80 -39.33 35.34
C GLU A 220 -8.93 -39.65 36.82
N THR A 221 -7.81 -39.84 37.52
CA THR A 221 -7.77 -40.04 38.97
C THR A 221 -8.20 -38.77 39.70
N LEU A 222 -7.68 -37.61 39.30
CA LEU A 222 -8.09 -36.32 39.88
C LEU A 222 -9.58 -36.03 39.64
N ALA A 223 -10.08 -36.25 38.41
CA ALA A 223 -11.49 -36.06 38.08
C ALA A 223 -12.41 -36.96 38.92
N LYS A 224 -12.01 -38.23 39.16
CA LYS A 224 -12.72 -39.14 40.07
C LYS A 224 -12.73 -38.61 41.50
N LEU A 225 -11.60 -38.17 42.03
CA LEU A 225 -11.50 -37.59 43.38
C LEU A 225 -12.26 -36.26 43.53
N GLN A 226 -12.36 -35.47 42.46
CA GLN A 226 -13.14 -34.22 42.40
C GLN A 226 -14.66 -34.48 42.38
N SER A 227 -15.10 -35.58 41.75
CA SER A 227 -16.52 -35.95 41.67
C SER A 227 -17.14 -36.45 42.99
N VAL A 228 -16.32 -36.68 44.03
CA VAL A 228 -16.78 -37.18 45.33
C VAL A 228 -17.54 -36.09 46.10
N LEU A 229 -18.81 -36.34 46.40
CA LEU A 229 -19.61 -35.49 47.27
C LEU A 229 -19.16 -35.63 48.73
N VAL A 230 -18.74 -34.52 49.34
CA VAL A 230 -18.16 -34.48 50.69
C VAL A 230 -19.21 -34.03 51.70
N GLN A 231 -19.26 -34.67 52.88
CA GLN A 231 -20.17 -34.28 53.96
C GLN A 231 -19.66 -33.04 54.71
N TYR A 232 -20.58 -32.29 55.31
CA TYR A 232 -20.29 -31.00 55.96
C TYR A 232 -19.26 -31.17 57.09
N GLY A 233 -18.08 -30.55 56.95
CA GLY A 233 -16.99 -30.59 57.92
C GLY A 233 -15.88 -31.62 57.66
N GLN A 234 -15.95 -32.42 56.59
CA GLN A 234 -14.85 -33.29 56.16
C GLN A 234 -13.93 -32.59 55.14
N THR A 235 -12.61 -32.83 55.20
CA THR A 235 -11.67 -32.32 54.19
C THR A 235 -11.89 -33.06 52.86
N PRO A 236 -12.04 -32.36 51.73
CA PRO A 236 -12.17 -33.00 50.42
C PRO A 236 -11.02 -33.96 50.09
N PRO A 237 -11.29 -35.18 49.58
CA PRO A 237 -10.26 -36.16 49.20
C PRO A 237 -9.21 -35.58 48.24
N LEU A 238 -9.62 -34.72 47.31
CA LEU A 238 -8.74 -34.01 46.38
C LEU A 238 -7.71 -33.10 47.10
N LEU A 239 -8.08 -32.45 48.20
CA LEU A 239 -7.13 -31.63 48.97
C LEU A 239 -6.19 -32.49 49.81
N GLN A 240 -6.62 -33.66 50.28
CA GLN A 240 -5.75 -34.62 50.96
C GLN A 240 -4.72 -35.23 50.00
N TYR A 241 -5.14 -35.54 48.76
CA TYR A 241 -4.24 -35.96 47.68
C TYR A 241 -3.11 -34.93 47.47
N PHE A 242 -3.47 -33.67 47.19
CA PHE A 242 -2.47 -32.61 46.94
C PHE A 242 -1.59 -32.35 48.17
N GLY A 243 -2.17 -32.38 49.38
CA GLY A 243 -1.42 -32.27 50.63
C GLY A 243 -0.36 -33.36 50.76
N ARG A 244 -0.70 -34.62 50.43
CA ARG A 244 0.24 -35.75 50.50
C ARG A 244 1.36 -35.61 49.46
N VAL A 245 1.03 -35.33 48.20
CA VAL A 245 2.05 -35.19 47.15
C VAL A 245 3.01 -34.03 47.46
N LEU A 246 2.52 -32.89 47.94
CA LEU A 246 3.36 -31.74 48.36
C LEU A 246 4.25 -32.00 49.59
N THR A 247 3.96 -33.03 50.39
CA THR A 247 4.83 -33.46 51.50
C THR A 247 5.90 -34.47 51.08
N GLU A 248 5.69 -35.22 50.00
CA GLU A 248 6.58 -36.31 49.57
C GLU A 248 7.39 -35.98 48.30
N GLY A 249 6.98 -34.99 47.50
CA GLY A 249 7.70 -34.62 46.29
C GLY A 249 7.12 -33.42 45.54
N LYS A 250 7.35 -33.41 44.22
CA LYS A 250 6.96 -32.36 43.27
C LYS A 250 5.65 -32.72 42.57
N LEU A 251 4.72 -31.76 42.46
CA LEU A 251 3.53 -31.88 41.62
C LEU A 251 3.92 -31.82 40.14
N ASN A 252 3.29 -32.64 39.32
CA ASN A 252 3.46 -32.58 37.86
C ASN A 252 2.63 -31.43 37.24
N ALA A 253 2.81 -31.17 35.95
CA ALA A 253 2.23 -30.01 35.27
C ALA A 253 0.70 -29.90 35.44
N PHE A 254 -0.04 -31.00 35.27
CA PHE A 254 -1.51 -30.97 35.37
C PHE A 254 -2.01 -30.91 36.83
N GLU A 255 -1.32 -31.55 37.77
CA GLU A 255 -1.61 -31.40 39.21
C GLU A 255 -1.33 -29.98 39.71
N ALA A 256 -0.22 -29.38 39.26
CA ALA A 256 0.14 -28.02 39.59
C ALA A 256 -0.91 -27.04 39.05
N LEU A 257 -1.42 -27.26 37.84
CA LEU A 257 -2.53 -26.49 37.25
C LEU A 257 -3.82 -26.60 38.09
N GLU A 258 -4.28 -27.82 38.40
CA GLU A 258 -5.54 -28.02 39.11
C GLU A 258 -5.49 -27.56 40.58
N LEU A 259 -4.39 -27.81 41.29
CA LEU A 259 -4.20 -27.21 42.61
C LEU A 259 -4.17 -25.68 42.54
N SER A 260 -3.53 -25.13 41.50
CA SER A 260 -3.50 -23.68 41.31
C SER A 260 -4.89 -23.11 41.06
N ARG A 261 -5.79 -23.77 40.31
CA ARG A 261 -7.19 -23.34 40.18
C ARG A 261 -7.90 -23.22 41.54
N LEU A 262 -7.68 -24.18 42.44
CA LEU A 262 -8.22 -24.15 43.80
C LEU A 262 -7.63 -23.03 44.66
N VAL A 263 -6.36 -22.69 44.47
CA VAL A 263 -5.67 -21.61 45.19
C VAL A 263 -6.03 -20.21 44.63
N VAL A 264 -6.19 -20.09 43.31
CA VAL A 264 -6.69 -18.91 42.58
C VAL A 264 -8.07 -18.53 43.09
N THR A 265 -9.02 -19.48 43.06
CA THR A 265 -10.41 -19.26 43.48
C THR A 265 -10.55 -18.94 44.97
N GLN A 266 -9.61 -19.39 45.81
CA GLN A 266 -9.55 -19.05 47.24
C GLN A 266 -8.70 -17.81 47.55
N ASN A 267 -8.14 -17.13 46.54
CA ASN A 267 -7.27 -15.97 46.65
C ASN A 267 -6.05 -16.16 47.58
N LYS A 268 -5.45 -17.36 47.59
CA LYS A 268 -4.32 -17.73 48.48
C LYS A 268 -2.96 -17.66 47.78
N LYS A 269 -2.70 -16.60 46.99
CA LYS A 269 -1.54 -16.52 46.09
C LYS A 269 -0.16 -16.75 46.73
N HIS A 270 0.00 -16.41 48.01
CA HIS A 270 1.24 -16.65 48.78
C HIS A 270 1.67 -18.13 48.83
N LEU A 271 0.73 -19.07 48.71
CA LEU A 271 1.04 -20.50 48.64
C LEU A 271 1.77 -20.85 47.34
N LEU A 272 1.36 -20.24 46.22
CA LEU A 272 2.04 -20.44 44.92
C LEU A 272 3.47 -19.89 44.97
N GLU A 273 3.70 -18.76 45.64
CA GLU A 273 5.05 -18.20 45.83
C GLU A 273 5.95 -19.13 46.65
N SER A 274 5.45 -19.68 47.76
CA SER A 274 6.17 -20.67 48.58
C SER A 274 6.46 -21.94 47.79
N TRP A 275 5.48 -22.54 47.12
CA TRP A 275 5.69 -23.78 46.38
C TRP A 275 6.58 -23.59 45.14
N LEU A 276 6.55 -22.42 44.49
CA LEU A 276 7.44 -22.08 43.38
C LEU A 276 8.89 -21.87 43.84
N ALA A 277 9.09 -21.30 45.03
CA ALA A 277 10.40 -21.13 45.67
C ALA A 277 10.98 -22.46 46.18
N GLU A 278 10.12 -23.34 46.71
CA GLU A 278 10.46 -24.70 47.18
C GLU A 278 10.58 -25.73 46.04
N ASP A 279 10.43 -25.31 44.78
CA ASP A 279 10.41 -26.13 43.55
C ASP A 279 9.40 -27.30 43.54
N LYS A 280 8.33 -27.16 44.32
CA LYS A 280 7.25 -28.16 44.46
C LYS A 280 6.26 -28.20 43.29
N LEU A 281 6.34 -27.25 42.37
CA LEU A 281 5.49 -27.16 41.17
C LEU A 281 6.32 -27.42 39.92
N GLU A 282 5.92 -28.37 39.09
CA GLU A 282 6.31 -28.39 37.68
C GLU A 282 5.65 -27.20 36.96
N CYS A 283 6.48 -26.43 36.25
CA CYS A 283 6.04 -25.19 35.61
C CYS A 283 5.66 -25.46 34.15
N SER A 284 4.46 -25.05 33.74
CA SER A 284 3.98 -25.17 32.36
C SER A 284 3.44 -23.83 31.83
N GLU A 285 3.14 -23.80 30.53
CA GLU A 285 2.57 -22.64 29.87
C GLU A 285 1.16 -22.29 30.41
N GLU A 286 0.31 -23.30 30.59
CA GLU A 286 -1.07 -23.17 31.06
C GLU A 286 -1.13 -22.72 32.52
N LEU A 287 -0.18 -23.18 33.33
CA LEU A 287 -0.01 -22.73 34.71
C LEU A 287 0.37 -21.24 34.75
N GLY A 288 1.28 -20.81 33.87
CA GLY A 288 1.65 -19.40 33.74
C GLY A 288 0.46 -18.53 33.32
N ASP A 289 -0.33 -18.97 32.33
CA ASP A 289 -1.52 -18.24 31.86
C ASP A 289 -2.58 -18.09 32.96
N LEU A 290 -2.85 -19.17 33.71
CA LEU A 290 -3.76 -19.14 34.85
C LEU A 290 -3.29 -18.13 35.91
N VAL A 291 -2.00 -18.15 36.24
CA VAL A 291 -1.43 -17.26 37.27
C VAL A 291 -1.34 -15.80 36.79
N LYS A 292 -1.18 -15.55 35.48
CA LYS A 292 -1.19 -14.19 34.89
C LYS A 292 -2.49 -13.43 35.19
N THR A 293 -3.60 -14.14 35.39
CA THR A 293 -4.89 -13.52 35.80
C THR A 293 -4.88 -12.93 37.22
N ILE A 294 -3.92 -13.30 38.07
CA ILE A 294 -3.75 -12.79 39.45
C ILE A 294 -2.52 -11.89 39.55
N ASP A 295 -1.37 -12.38 39.03
CA ASP A 295 -0.06 -11.83 39.37
C ASP A 295 0.97 -12.06 38.25
N ASN A 296 1.33 -10.95 37.59
CA ASN A 296 2.27 -10.95 36.47
C ASN A 296 3.72 -11.29 36.90
N ASP A 297 4.11 -11.04 38.16
CA ASP A 297 5.46 -11.34 38.66
C ASP A 297 5.64 -12.85 38.90
N ILE A 298 4.60 -13.53 39.41
CA ILE A 298 4.61 -14.98 39.60
C ILE A 298 4.52 -15.67 38.23
N ALA A 299 3.65 -15.20 37.33
CA ALA A 299 3.52 -15.74 35.97
C ALA A 299 4.84 -15.68 35.18
N LEU A 300 5.55 -14.55 35.22
CA LEU A 300 6.87 -14.42 34.58
C LEU A 300 7.89 -15.45 35.10
N LYS A 301 7.94 -15.67 36.42
CA LYS A 301 8.82 -16.70 37.01
C LYS A 301 8.46 -18.11 36.55
N ILE A 302 7.16 -18.40 36.39
CA ILE A 302 6.68 -19.68 35.87
C ILE A 302 7.09 -19.86 34.40
N TYR A 303 6.86 -18.86 33.52
CA TYR A 303 7.27 -18.94 32.12
C TYR A 303 8.79 -19.10 31.96
N ILE A 304 9.60 -18.43 32.80
CA ILE A 304 11.07 -18.60 32.80
C ILE A 304 11.45 -20.02 33.21
N LYS A 305 10.88 -20.56 34.31
CA LYS A 305 11.13 -21.95 34.74
C LYS A 305 10.66 -22.98 33.70
N ALA A 306 9.56 -22.71 33.01
CA ALA A 306 9.00 -23.54 31.95
C ALA A 306 9.69 -23.36 30.58
N ARG A 307 10.68 -22.46 30.46
CA ARG A 307 11.36 -22.09 29.19
C ARG A 307 10.43 -21.62 28.07
N VAL A 308 9.28 -21.02 28.39
CA VAL A 308 8.31 -20.50 27.42
C VAL A 308 8.74 -19.11 26.90
N SER A 309 9.83 -19.08 26.14
CA SER A 309 10.51 -17.86 25.69
C SER A 309 9.60 -16.80 25.04
N PRO A 310 8.62 -17.14 24.17
CA PRO A 310 7.72 -16.13 23.58
C PRO A 310 6.92 -15.35 24.65
N LYS A 311 6.40 -16.04 25.68
CA LYS A 311 5.63 -15.41 26.76
C LYS A 311 6.51 -14.65 27.75
N VAL A 312 7.74 -15.12 27.99
CA VAL A 312 8.75 -14.37 28.76
C VAL A 312 9.05 -13.02 28.10
N VAL A 313 9.33 -13.03 26.78
CA VAL A 313 9.63 -11.81 26.04
C VAL A 313 8.41 -10.89 25.95
N ALA A 314 7.22 -11.42 25.68
CA ALA A 314 5.98 -10.64 25.69
C ALA A 314 5.74 -9.95 27.05
N ALA A 315 5.99 -10.66 28.16
CA ALA A 315 5.86 -10.09 29.51
C ALA A 315 6.92 -9.01 29.82
N PHE A 316 8.17 -9.15 29.34
CA PHE A 316 9.15 -8.06 29.45
C PHE A 316 8.71 -6.82 28.65
N VAL A 317 8.11 -7.02 27.48
CA VAL A 317 7.57 -5.93 26.65
C VAL A 317 6.38 -5.25 27.33
N GLU A 318 5.41 -6.00 27.86
CA GLU A 318 4.29 -5.47 28.66
C GLU A 318 4.77 -4.63 29.87
N ARG A 319 5.87 -5.07 30.51
CA ARG A 319 6.50 -4.38 31.66
C ARG A 319 7.43 -3.22 31.26
N ARG A 320 7.65 -2.98 29.96
CA ARG A 320 8.58 -1.97 29.42
C ARG A 320 10.06 -2.23 29.82
N GLU A 321 10.42 -3.48 30.11
CA GLU A 321 11.77 -3.88 30.56
C GLU A 321 12.66 -4.32 29.38
N PHE A 322 12.79 -3.46 28.37
CA PHE A 322 13.36 -3.82 27.07
C PHE A 322 14.82 -4.31 27.14
N ASP A 323 15.65 -3.74 28.01
CA ASP A 323 17.07 -4.14 28.16
C ASP A 323 17.23 -5.61 28.64
N LYS A 324 16.21 -6.20 29.27
CA LYS A 324 16.21 -7.62 29.68
C LYS A 324 15.96 -8.59 28.53
N ILE A 325 15.35 -8.13 27.42
CA ILE A 325 14.96 -8.99 26.30
C ILE A 325 16.21 -9.58 25.63
N ASP A 326 17.18 -8.74 25.29
CA ASP A 326 18.45 -9.17 24.69
C ASP A 326 19.26 -10.06 25.66
N THR A 327 19.34 -9.67 26.93
CA THR A 327 20.01 -10.45 27.99
C THR A 327 19.43 -11.87 28.11
N TYR A 328 18.10 -12.00 28.13
CA TYR A 328 17.41 -13.29 28.19
C TYR A 328 17.57 -14.10 26.88
N SER A 329 17.43 -13.42 25.74
CA SER A 329 17.56 -14.02 24.40
C SER A 329 18.94 -14.68 24.21
N LYS A 330 20.01 -13.98 24.61
CA LYS A 330 21.39 -14.51 24.60
C LYS A 330 21.60 -15.67 25.58
N GLN A 331 20.98 -15.65 26.75
CA GLN A 331 21.10 -16.72 27.75
C GLN A 331 20.38 -18.01 27.35
N VAL A 332 19.27 -17.92 26.62
CA VAL A 332 18.42 -19.07 26.25
C VAL A 332 18.61 -19.50 24.79
N GLY A 333 19.32 -18.71 23.97
CA GLY A 333 19.48 -18.97 22.53
C GLY A 333 18.21 -18.74 21.71
N TYR A 334 17.33 -17.85 22.19
CA TYR A 334 16.05 -17.55 21.55
C TYR A 334 16.13 -16.25 20.73
N THR A 335 15.55 -16.23 19.53
CA THR A 335 15.45 -15.05 18.67
C THR A 335 14.03 -14.47 18.70
N PRO A 336 13.81 -13.27 19.26
CA PRO A 336 12.48 -12.64 19.28
C PRO A 336 11.99 -12.19 17.90
N ASP A 337 10.69 -12.35 17.64
CA ASP A 337 10.00 -11.66 16.53
C ASP A 337 9.78 -10.18 16.89
N TYR A 338 10.85 -9.40 16.78
CA TYR A 338 10.84 -7.97 17.04
C TYR A 338 9.77 -7.18 16.25
N PRO A 339 9.49 -7.46 14.96
CA PRO A 339 8.38 -6.84 14.24
C PRO A 339 7.00 -7.06 14.88
N SER A 340 6.68 -8.28 15.33
CA SER A 340 5.41 -8.54 16.01
C SER A 340 5.36 -7.94 17.42
N LEU A 341 6.48 -7.95 18.16
CA LEU A 341 6.57 -7.27 19.45
C LEU A 341 6.39 -5.74 19.31
N LEU A 342 6.98 -5.12 18.28
CA LEU A 342 6.79 -3.69 18.02
C LEU A 342 5.32 -3.38 17.69
N LYS A 343 4.64 -4.22 16.87
CA LYS A 343 3.21 -4.08 16.61
C LYS A 343 2.37 -4.15 17.91
N MET A 344 2.73 -5.04 18.83
CA MET A 344 2.05 -5.22 20.13
C MET A 344 2.22 -4.00 21.06
N VAL A 345 3.38 -3.33 21.07
CA VAL A 345 3.60 -2.10 21.84
C VAL A 345 2.89 -0.90 21.22
N LEU A 346 2.81 -0.87 19.89
CA LEU A 346 2.32 0.27 19.12
C LEU A 346 0.78 0.41 19.16
N GLU A 347 0.05 -0.60 19.64
CA GLU A 347 -1.39 -0.52 19.90
C GLU A 347 -1.76 0.26 21.19
N PRO A 348 -1.17 0.02 22.37
CA PRO A 348 -1.50 0.76 23.59
C PRO A 348 -0.83 2.14 23.72
N ASP A 349 0.42 2.34 23.24
CA ASP A 349 1.18 3.57 23.51
C ASP A 349 2.26 3.84 22.43
N PRO A 350 2.00 4.76 21.47
CA PRO A 350 2.94 5.12 20.41
C PRO A 350 4.31 5.59 20.90
N GLN A 351 4.38 6.31 22.02
CA GLN A 351 5.64 6.84 22.54
C GLN A 351 6.51 5.73 23.15
N VAL A 352 5.89 4.71 23.72
CA VAL A 352 6.60 3.51 24.20
C VAL A 352 7.09 2.67 23.03
N ALA A 353 6.35 2.60 21.92
CA ALA A 353 6.82 1.94 20.71
C ALA A 353 8.05 2.65 20.11
N VAL A 354 8.09 4.00 20.14
CA VAL A 354 9.28 4.78 19.78
C VAL A 354 10.46 4.45 20.69
N ASN A 355 10.25 4.43 22.01
CA ASN A 355 11.32 4.09 22.97
C ASN A 355 11.83 2.65 22.79
N PHE A 356 10.94 1.70 22.49
CA PHE A 356 11.31 0.32 22.17
C PHE A 356 12.12 0.25 20.87
N ALA A 357 11.72 0.97 19.82
CA ALA A 357 12.47 1.06 18.57
C ALA A 357 13.87 1.67 18.76
N MET A 358 13.99 2.75 19.55
CA MET A 358 15.29 3.32 19.93
C MET A 358 16.15 2.28 20.66
N LYS A 359 15.58 1.55 21.62
CA LYS A 359 16.28 0.48 22.35
C LYS A 359 16.72 -0.68 21.45
N MET A 360 15.90 -1.07 20.47
CA MET A 360 16.30 -2.04 19.45
C MET A 360 17.49 -1.56 18.60
N SER A 361 17.62 -0.25 18.33
CA SER A 361 18.77 0.31 17.60
C SER A 361 20.07 0.39 18.43
N GLU A 362 19.99 0.21 19.75
CA GLU A 362 21.15 0.24 20.68
C GLU A 362 21.75 -1.15 20.95
N LEU A 363 21.15 -2.23 20.42
CA LEU A 363 21.57 -3.60 20.71
C LEU A 363 22.96 -3.94 20.16
N GLU A 364 23.68 -4.82 20.86
CA GLU A 364 25.00 -5.31 20.43
C GLU A 364 24.87 -6.10 19.11
N GLY A 365 25.39 -5.54 18.02
CA GLY A 365 25.21 -6.05 16.66
C GLY A 365 24.39 -5.14 15.75
N GLY A 366 23.78 -4.06 16.29
CA GLY A 366 22.93 -3.13 15.57
C GLY A 366 21.44 -3.48 15.67
N CYS A 367 20.62 -2.78 14.89
CA CYS A 367 19.17 -2.99 14.94
C CYS A 367 18.79 -4.37 14.36
N PRO A 368 18.02 -5.21 15.08
CA PRO A 368 17.64 -6.55 14.60
C PRO A 368 16.59 -6.54 13.49
N ILE A 369 15.99 -5.37 13.20
CA ILE A 369 15.10 -5.13 12.07
C ILE A 369 15.69 -3.97 11.27
N ASP A 370 15.55 -4.04 9.94
CA ASP A 370 15.77 -2.88 9.09
C ASP A 370 14.90 -1.67 9.47
N TYR A 371 15.48 -0.47 9.35
CA TYR A 371 14.84 0.79 9.72
C TYR A 371 13.62 1.11 8.86
N ASP A 372 13.59 0.76 7.57
CA ASP A 372 12.43 1.01 6.71
C ASP A 372 11.22 0.18 7.10
N THR A 373 11.44 -1.01 7.68
CA THR A 373 10.36 -1.82 8.27
C THR A 373 9.74 -1.13 9.50
N ILE A 374 10.58 -0.61 10.41
CA ILE A 374 10.14 0.13 11.60
C ILE A 374 9.36 1.39 11.19
N ILE A 375 9.90 2.17 10.25
CA ILE A 375 9.25 3.37 9.70
C ILE A 375 7.92 3.00 9.03
N GLY A 376 7.89 1.90 8.28
CA GLY A 376 6.67 1.37 7.64
C GLY A 376 5.56 1.09 8.65
N LEU A 377 5.87 0.50 9.80
CA LEU A 377 4.88 0.20 10.85
C LEU A 377 4.31 1.47 11.50
N PHE A 378 5.12 2.51 11.73
CA PHE A 378 4.62 3.80 12.19
C PHE A 378 3.77 4.51 11.14
N LEU A 379 4.22 4.58 9.88
CA LEU A 379 3.50 5.24 8.79
C LEU A 379 2.17 4.54 8.44
N GLN A 380 2.11 3.20 8.50
CA GLN A 380 0.87 2.43 8.30
C GLN A 380 -0.23 2.80 9.30
N ARG A 381 0.13 3.23 10.52
CA ARG A 381 -0.81 3.72 11.54
C ARG A 381 -0.85 5.26 11.64
N ASN A 382 -0.34 5.98 10.64
CA ASN A 382 -0.31 7.45 10.57
C ASN A 382 0.48 8.15 11.71
N LEU A 383 1.44 7.46 12.32
CA LEU A 383 2.28 7.95 13.42
C LEU A 383 3.53 8.66 12.90
N ILE A 384 3.30 9.81 12.27
CA ILE A 384 4.33 10.53 11.48
C ILE A 384 5.32 11.27 12.38
N GLN A 385 4.87 11.76 13.53
CA GLN A 385 5.74 12.46 14.50
C GLN A 385 6.68 11.45 15.16
N GLU A 386 6.15 10.30 15.53
CA GLU A 386 6.85 9.14 16.10
C GLU A 386 7.91 8.59 15.14
N ALA A 387 7.54 8.35 13.88
CA ALA A 387 8.48 7.95 12.83
C ALA A 387 9.60 8.99 12.65
N THR A 388 9.27 10.28 12.68
CA THR A 388 10.24 11.38 12.60
C THR A 388 11.15 11.42 13.83
N THR A 389 10.61 11.25 15.05
CA THR A 389 11.39 11.24 16.29
C THR A 389 12.37 10.07 16.32
N PHE A 390 11.94 8.88 15.90
CA PHE A 390 12.81 7.71 15.76
C PHE A 390 13.90 7.94 14.70
N LEU A 391 13.54 8.43 13.52
CA LEU A 391 14.51 8.75 12.46
C LEU A 391 15.53 9.80 12.92
N LEU A 392 15.11 10.90 13.55
CA LEU A 392 16.03 11.93 14.06
C LEU A 392 16.98 11.40 15.15
N TYR A 393 16.60 10.34 15.88
CA TYR A 393 17.45 9.66 16.84
C TYR A 393 18.54 8.83 16.14
N VAL A 394 18.13 7.89 15.27
CA VAL A 394 19.03 7.00 14.52
C VAL A 394 19.98 7.78 13.61
N LEU A 395 19.51 8.88 13.02
CA LEU A 395 20.28 9.70 12.09
C LEU A 395 21.19 10.74 12.77
N LYS A 396 21.15 10.87 14.09
CA LYS A 396 21.98 11.81 14.86
C LYS A 396 23.49 11.73 14.57
N PRO A 397 24.10 10.56 14.27
CA PRO A 397 25.52 10.48 13.90
C PRO A 397 25.84 10.96 12.47
N ASN A 398 24.83 11.24 11.64
CA ASN A 398 24.95 11.73 10.25
C ASN A 398 25.89 10.89 9.36
N LEU A 399 25.77 9.56 9.41
CA LEU A 399 26.60 8.64 8.63
C LEU A 399 26.19 8.63 7.14
N PRO A 400 27.15 8.48 6.19
CA PRO A 400 26.86 8.43 4.76
C PRO A 400 25.95 7.26 4.36
N GLU A 401 26.11 6.11 5.02
CA GLU A 401 25.31 4.90 4.79
C GLU A 401 23.81 5.09 5.08
N HIS A 402 23.47 6.06 5.94
CA HIS A 402 22.09 6.43 6.22
C HIS A 402 21.52 7.50 5.26
N GLY A 403 22.19 7.84 4.15
CA GLY A 403 21.76 8.89 3.21
C GLY A 403 20.34 8.70 2.64
N SER A 404 19.93 7.44 2.41
CA SER A 404 18.55 7.08 2.03
C SER A 404 17.54 7.48 3.12
N LEU A 405 17.82 7.13 4.37
CA LEU A 405 17.00 7.46 5.55
C LEU A 405 16.99 8.98 5.85
N GLN A 406 18.12 9.68 5.65
CA GLN A 406 18.18 11.15 5.71
C GLN A 406 17.28 11.81 4.66
N THR A 407 17.25 11.24 3.45
CA THR A 407 16.31 11.67 2.41
C THR A 407 14.88 11.40 2.88
N LYS A 408 14.57 10.17 3.31
CA LYS A 408 13.23 9.72 3.71
C LYS A 408 12.62 10.53 4.85
N VAL A 409 13.38 10.89 5.90
CA VAL A 409 12.86 11.75 6.99
C VAL A 409 12.50 13.15 6.49
N LEU A 410 13.29 13.70 5.55
CA LEU A 410 13.00 14.99 4.91
C LEU A 410 11.80 14.88 3.96
N GLU A 411 11.66 13.80 3.19
CA GLU A 411 10.50 13.58 2.32
C GLU A 411 9.20 13.51 3.13
N ILE A 412 9.17 12.71 4.20
CA ILE A 412 8.03 12.57 5.11
C ILE A 412 7.66 13.95 5.67
N ASN A 413 8.63 14.70 6.21
CA ASN A 413 8.33 16.00 6.80
C ASN A 413 7.97 17.07 5.75
N LEU A 414 8.54 17.06 4.54
CA LEU A 414 8.16 18.00 3.48
C LEU A 414 6.75 17.72 2.94
N PHE A 415 6.30 16.47 2.95
CA PHE A 415 4.96 16.10 2.53
C PHE A 415 3.90 16.44 3.58
N TYR A 416 4.13 16.07 4.84
CA TYR A 416 3.12 16.20 5.91
C TYR A 416 3.24 17.47 6.77
N PHE A 417 4.47 17.94 7.05
CA PHE A 417 4.74 19.06 7.95
C PHE A 417 5.84 20.01 7.42
N PRO A 418 5.62 20.76 6.31
CA PRO A 418 6.65 21.56 5.66
C PRO A 418 7.44 22.50 6.59
N ARG A 419 6.80 23.08 7.62
CA ARG A 419 7.47 23.93 8.62
C ARG A 419 8.42 23.16 9.53
N ALA A 420 8.14 21.89 9.83
CA ALA A 420 9.05 21.02 10.58
C ALA A 420 10.24 20.62 9.71
N ALA A 421 10.02 20.30 8.43
CA ALA A 421 11.11 20.07 7.47
C ALA A 421 12.01 21.30 7.31
N ASP A 422 11.44 22.49 7.18
CA ASP A 422 12.18 23.75 7.11
C ASP A 422 13.08 23.95 8.34
N ALA A 423 12.56 23.71 9.55
CA ALA A 423 13.32 23.76 10.78
C ALA A 423 14.39 22.65 10.93
N ILE A 424 14.19 21.48 10.31
CA ILE A 424 15.20 20.40 10.24
C ILE A 424 16.34 20.79 9.29
N LEU A 425 15.99 21.31 8.10
CA LEU A 425 16.96 21.79 7.10
C LEU A 425 17.76 22.98 7.64
N ASP A 426 17.13 23.88 8.41
CA ASP A 426 17.80 25.05 8.98
C ASP A 426 18.92 24.69 9.97
N LYS A 427 18.69 23.65 10.78
CA LYS A 427 19.68 23.12 11.74
C LYS A 427 20.87 22.44 11.06
N ARG A 428 20.81 22.17 9.75
CA ARG A 428 21.87 21.51 8.94
C ARG A 428 22.39 20.20 9.54
N ILE A 429 21.50 19.41 10.15
CA ILE A 429 21.87 18.16 10.85
C ILE A 429 22.26 17.01 9.90
N PHE A 430 21.95 17.14 8.60
CA PHE A 430 22.16 16.11 7.59
C PHE A 430 23.01 16.64 6.43
N SER A 431 23.86 15.76 5.87
CA SER A 431 24.73 16.10 4.72
C SER A 431 24.72 15.08 3.58
N HIS A 432 24.04 13.94 3.73
CA HIS A 432 24.13 12.80 2.80
C HIS A 432 22.80 12.44 2.11
N TYR A 433 21.79 13.30 2.22
CA TYR A 433 20.51 13.15 1.51
C TYR A 433 20.57 13.59 0.04
N ASP A 434 19.64 13.09 -0.79
CA ASP A 434 19.48 13.52 -2.18
C ASP A 434 18.99 14.99 -2.23
N ARG A 435 19.93 15.88 -2.51
CA ARG A 435 19.66 17.32 -2.59
C ARG A 435 18.66 17.67 -3.68
N HIS A 436 18.74 17.03 -4.85
CA HIS A 436 17.86 17.34 -5.98
C HIS A 436 16.42 16.93 -5.67
N ARG A 437 16.23 15.72 -5.14
CA ARG A 437 14.92 15.21 -4.71
C ARG A 437 14.29 16.09 -3.62
N ILE A 438 15.08 16.49 -2.62
CA ILE A 438 14.62 17.40 -1.56
C ILE A 438 14.33 18.81 -2.11
N GLY A 439 15.09 19.29 -3.09
CA GLY A 439 14.80 20.52 -3.82
C GLY A 439 13.42 20.50 -4.51
N CYS A 440 13.13 19.44 -5.26
CA CYS A 440 11.82 19.23 -5.90
C CYS A 440 10.65 19.19 -4.90
N LEU A 441 10.86 18.62 -3.71
CA LEU A 441 9.84 18.56 -2.66
C LEU A 441 9.67 19.89 -1.93
N CYS A 442 10.76 20.61 -1.65
CA CYS A 442 10.71 21.98 -1.12
C CYS A 442 9.91 22.90 -2.04
N GLU A 443 10.10 22.77 -3.35
CA GLU A 443 9.38 23.55 -4.35
C GLU A 443 7.86 23.25 -4.33
N LYS A 444 7.48 21.96 -4.33
CA LYS A 444 6.08 21.53 -4.22
C LYS A 444 5.42 21.98 -2.90
N ALA A 445 6.20 22.09 -1.83
CA ALA A 445 5.76 22.59 -0.53
C ALA A 445 5.75 24.13 -0.42
N GLY A 446 6.06 24.86 -1.50
CA GLY A 446 6.12 26.33 -1.52
C GLY A 446 7.35 26.94 -0.84
N LEU A 447 8.32 26.14 -0.42
CA LEU A 447 9.57 26.57 0.23
C LEU A 447 10.62 26.92 -0.83
N PHE A 448 10.31 27.85 -1.72
CA PHE A 448 11.12 28.17 -2.91
C PHE A 448 12.58 28.57 -2.57
N MET A 449 12.81 29.30 -1.47
CA MET A 449 14.17 29.63 -1.02
C MET A 449 14.97 28.39 -0.61
N ARG A 450 14.34 27.37 -0.01
CA ARG A 450 15.00 26.08 0.25
C ARG A 450 15.26 25.34 -1.05
N ALA A 451 14.31 25.30 -1.98
CA ALA A 451 14.51 24.67 -3.29
C ALA A 451 15.73 25.27 -4.02
N LEU A 452 15.85 26.61 -4.06
CA LEU A 452 17.01 27.31 -4.64
C LEU A 452 18.34 26.93 -3.96
N GLN A 453 18.36 26.76 -2.63
CA GLN A 453 19.57 26.32 -1.90
C GLN A 453 19.98 24.86 -2.22
N HIS A 454 19.08 24.06 -2.82
CA HIS A 454 19.30 22.65 -3.11
C HIS A 454 19.67 22.39 -4.58
N TYR A 455 19.11 23.15 -5.51
CA TYR A 455 19.41 23.02 -6.94
C TYR A 455 20.81 23.54 -7.30
N THR A 456 21.52 22.77 -8.12
CA THR A 456 22.80 23.15 -8.75
C THR A 456 22.61 23.53 -10.23
N GLU A 457 21.61 22.94 -10.88
CA GLU A 457 21.41 23.06 -12.32
C GLU A 457 20.68 24.36 -12.70
N LEU A 458 21.23 25.05 -13.70
CA LEU A 458 20.72 26.34 -14.18
C LEU A 458 19.22 26.30 -14.58
N PRO A 459 18.67 25.26 -15.24
CA PRO A 459 17.26 25.20 -15.59
C PRO A 459 16.34 25.27 -14.36
N ASP A 460 16.65 24.54 -13.29
CA ASP A 460 15.83 24.50 -12.07
C ASP A 460 15.94 25.80 -11.28
N ILE A 461 17.14 26.37 -11.19
CA ILE A 461 17.35 27.68 -10.57
C ILE A 461 16.53 28.75 -11.32
N LYS A 462 16.63 28.82 -12.65
CA LYS A 462 15.83 29.74 -13.48
C LYS A 462 14.31 29.54 -13.30
N ARG A 463 13.87 28.29 -13.27
CA ARG A 463 12.46 27.90 -13.12
C ARG A 463 11.86 28.28 -11.76
N VAL A 464 12.66 28.25 -10.69
CA VAL A 464 12.19 28.60 -9.34
C VAL A 464 12.39 30.08 -8.99
N ILE A 465 13.49 30.71 -9.43
CA ILE A 465 13.87 32.07 -9.00
C ILE A 465 12.84 33.14 -9.39
N VAL A 466 12.03 32.88 -10.42
CA VAL A 466 10.94 33.76 -10.87
C VAL A 466 9.76 33.86 -9.88
N ASN A 467 9.66 32.96 -8.89
CA ASN A 467 8.63 32.95 -7.85
C ASN A 467 8.89 33.98 -6.73
N THR A 468 9.40 35.16 -7.08
CA THR A 468 9.81 36.23 -6.14
C THR A 468 8.69 36.76 -5.25
N HIS A 469 7.42 36.50 -5.59
CA HIS A 469 6.26 36.84 -4.75
C HIS A 469 6.20 36.03 -3.44
N ALA A 470 6.83 34.85 -3.42
CA ALA A 470 6.90 33.94 -2.28
C ALA A 470 8.31 33.81 -1.68
N ILE A 471 9.24 34.69 -2.07
CA ILE A 471 10.64 34.69 -1.62
C ILE A 471 10.97 36.07 -1.02
N ASP A 472 11.58 36.10 0.16
CA ASP A 472 12.06 37.38 0.73
C ASP A 472 13.18 37.99 -0.14
N ARG A 473 13.09 39.30 -0.38
CA ARG A 473 14.00 40.03 -1.27
C ARG A 473 15.45 40.02 -0.76
N ARG A 474 15.68 40.07 0.56
CA ARG A 474 17.04 40.07 1.12
C ARG A 474 17.68 38.70 0.97
N SER A 475 16.94 37.64 1.32
CA SER A 475 17.39 36.26 1.13
C SER A 475 17.68 35.94 -0.35
N LEU A 476 16.89 36.50 -1.27
CA LEU A 476 17.13 36.32 -2.71
C LEU A 476 18.42 37.02 -3.19
N VAL A 477 18.64 38.27 -2.75
CA VAL A 477 19.90 38.99 -3.03
C VAL A 477 21.10 38.22 -2.45
N GLU A 478 20.98 37.66 -1.25
CA GLU A 478 22.04 36.84 -0.63
C GLU A 478 22.31 35.53 -1.38
N PHE A 479 21.27 34.87 -1.88
CA PHE A 479 21.39 33.67 -2.73
C PHE A 479 22.16 33.95 -4.03
N PHE A 480 21.92 35.08 -4.71
CA PHE A 480 22.74 35.46 -5.85
C PHE A 480 24.24 35.61 -5.52
N GLY A 481 24.56 35.99 -4.27
CA GLY A 481 25.93 36.01 -3.77
C GLY A 481 26.60 34.63 -3.70
N THR A 482 25.83 33.54 -3.60
CA THR A 482 26.36 32.16 -3.56
C THR A 482 26.61 31.55 -4.94
N LEU A 483 25.91 32.01 -5.98
CA LEU A 483 26.04 31.52 -7.36
C LEU A 483 27.38 31.93 -8.02
N SER A 484 27.81 31.21 -9.07
CA SER A 484 28.93 31.68 -9.92
C SER A 484 28.53 32.95 -10.69
N LYS A 485 29.50 33.67 -11.27
CA LYS A 485 29.23 34.87 -12.07
C LYS A 485 28.28 34.56 -13.24
N GLU A 486 28.51 33.45 -13.92
CA GLU A 486 27.80 33.00 -15.10
C GLU A 486 26.35 32.64 -14.76
N LEU A 487 26.18 31.81 -13.72
CA LEU A 487 24.85 31.40 -13.21
C LEU A 487 24.05 32.60 -12.70
N ALA A 488 24.69 33.51 -11.96
CA ALA A 488 24.04 34.71 -11.44
C ALA A 488 23.54 35.62 -12.56
N LEU A 489 24.38 35.94 -13.55
CA LEU A 489 24.01 36.77 -14.69
C LEU A 489 22.88 36.13 -15.51
N GLU A 490 22.95 34.82 -15.80
CA GLU A 490 21.88 34.11 -16.50
C GLU A 490 20.56 34.10 -15.74
N CYS A 491 20.58 33.99 -14.41
CA CYS A 491 19.37 34.11 -13.58
C CYS A 491 18.82 35.54 -13.54
N MET A 492 19.68 36.57 -13.58
CA MET A 492 19.23 37.97 -13.68
C MET A 492 18.59 38.27 -15.05
N LYS A 493 19.15 37.74 -16.15
CA LYS A 493 18.52 37.82 -17.48
C LYS A 493 17.12 37.22 -17.48
N GLU A 494 16.95 36.05 -16.85
CA GLU A 494 15.65 35.38 -16.75
C GLU A 494 14.62 36.24 -16.00
N LEU A 495 15.01 36.84 -14.87
CA LEU A 495 14.14 37.78 -14.14
C LEU A 495 13.76 38.98 -15.04
N LEU A 496 14.73 39.64 -15.68
CA LEU A 496 14.44 40.77 -16.56
C LEU A 496 13.53 40.38 -17.75
N LEU A 497 13.63 39.15 -18.25
CA LEU A 497 12.80 38.63 -19.34
C LEU A 497 11.34 38.40 -18.92
N VAL A 498 11.10 37.83 -17.73
CA VAL A 498 9.73 37.50 -17.28
C VAL A 498 8.91 38.73 -16.90
N LYS A 499 9.48 39.71 -16.19
CA LYS A 499 8.76 40.95 -15.82
C LYS A 499 9.71 42.12 -15.55
N PRO A 500 10.15 42.86 -16.60
CA PRO A 500 11.18 43.90 -16.50
C PRO A 500 10.98 44.86 -15.31
N GLY A 501 9.85 45.58 -15.27
CA GLY A 501 9.58 46.56 -14.21
C GLY A 501 9.24 45.98 -12.83
N GLY A 502 8.95 44.68 -12.73
CA GLY A 502 8.64 44.03 -11.44
C GLY A 502 9.89 43.59 -10.67
N TYR A 503 10.94 43.19 -11.39
CA TYR A 503 12.14 42.57 -10.80
C TYR A 503 13.39 43.44 -10.93
N LEU A 504 13.33 44.55 -11.68
CA LEU A 504 14.42 45.50 -11.86
C LEU A 504 15.13 45.90 -10.56
N GLN A 505 14.36 46.22 -9.52
CA GLN A 505 14.90 46.66 -8.22
C GLN A 505 15.78 45.58 -7.56
N ILE A 506 15.42 44.30 -7.69
CA ILE A 506 16.19 43.17 -7.13
C ILE A 506 17.47 42.96 -7.94
N VAL A 507 17.39 43.05 -9.27
CA VAL A 507 18.56 42.91 -10.16
C VAL A 507 19.56 44.04 -9.91
N VAL A 508 19.11 45.29 -9.82
CA VAL A 508 19.96 46.45 -9.51
C VAL A 508 20.59 46.33 -8.12
N GLN A 509 19.82 45.96 -7.08
CA GLN A 509 20.35 45.77 -5.73
C GLN A 509 21.40 44.65 -5.67
N THR A 510 21.18 43.55 -6.40
CA THR A 510 22.12 42.43 -6.47
C THR A 510 23.39 42.80 -7.23
N ALA A 511 23.26 43.46 -8.38
CA ALA A 511 24.39 43.97 -9.16
C ALA A 511 25.24 44.95 -8.32
N HIS A 512 24.61 45.86 -7.58
CA HIS A 512 25.30 46.80 -6.70
C HIS A 512 25.94 46.13 -5.47
N LYS A 513 25.35 45.07 -4.89
CA LYS A 513 25.93 44.38 -3.73
C LYS A 513 27.13 43.49 -4.08
N TYR A 514 27.18 42.96 -5.30
CA TYR A 514 28.19 41.99 -5.74
C TYR A 514 28.92 42.40 -7.04
N TYR A 515 29.04 43.71 -7.32
CA TYR A 515 29.68 44.22 -8.54
C TYR A 515 31.14 43.75 -8.70
N GLU A 516 31.87 43.55 -7.61
CA GLU A 516 33.25 43.03 -7.64
C GLU A 516 33.31 41.59 -8.16
N LYS A 517 32.25 40.80 -7.92
CA LYS A 517 32.13 39.41 -8.37
C LYS A 517 31.64 39.31 -9.81
N PHE A 518 30.70 40.17 -10.20
CA PHE A 518 30.10 40.13 -11.54
C PHE A 518 30.88 40.96 -12.58
N GLY A 519 31.57 42.02 -12.16
CA GLY A 519 32.22 43.00 -13.01
C GLY A 519 31.24 44.07 -13.51
N VAL A 520 31.65 45.34 -13.47
CA VAL A 520 30.81 46.49 -13.83
C VAL A 520 30.35 46.41 -15.30
N GLU A 521 31.26 46.13 -16.22
CA GLU A 521 30.96 45.97 -17.65
C GLU A 521 29.90 44.89 -17.93
N SER A 522 30.02 43.71 -17.33
CA SER A 522 29.02 42.64 -17.51
C SER A 522 27.64 42.99 -16.93
N CYS A 523 27.58 43.89 -15.94
CA CYS A 523 26.32 44.45 -15.44
C CYS A 523 25.76 45.54 -16.37
N ILE A 524 26.62 46.33 -17.03
CA ILE A 524 26.22 47.29 -18.08
C ILE A 524 25.61 46.52 -19.26
N GLU A 525 26.34 45.55 -19.81
CA GLU A 525 25.90 44.67 -20.91
C GLU A 525 24.53 44.03 -20.61
N LEU A 526 24.32 43.56 -19.38
CA LEU A 526 23.06 42.99 -18.92
C LEU A 526 21.88 43.98 -19.04
N PHE A 527 22.02 45.22 -18.57
CA PHE A 527 20.93 46.20 -18.66
C PHE A 527 20.74 46.72 -20.09
N GLU A 528 21.81 46.83 -20.87
CA GLU A 528 21.74 47.22 -22.29
C GLU A 528 21.05 46.18 -23.16
N GLN A 529 21.32 44.89 -22.95
CA GLN A 529 20.69 43.78 -23.68
C GLN A 529 19.15 43.86 -23.60
N PHE A 530 18.61 44.27 -22.45
CA PHE A 530 17.18 44.43 -22.21
C PHE A 530 16.66 45.86 -22.43
N LYS A 531 17.50 46.78 -22.92
CA LYS A 531 17.20 48.23 -23.10
C LYS A 531 16.68 48.90 -21.83
N SER A 532 17.13 48.41 -20.67
CA SER A 532 16.66 48.80 -19.35
C SER A 532 17.43 50.03 -18.85
N TYR A 533 17.23 51.18 -19.52
CA TYR A 533 17.90 52.45 -19.18
C TYR A 533 17.64 52.91 -17.74
N GLU A 534 16.48 52.61 -17.17
CA GLU A 534 16.18 52.88 -15.75
C GLU A 534 17.07 52.05 -14.80
N GLY A 535 17.26 50.76 -15.11
CA GLY A 535 18.19 49.88 -14.38
C GLY A 535 19.64 50.33 -14.49
N LEU A 536 20.07 50.67 -15.72
CA LEU A 536 21.42 51.16 -16.00
C LEU A 536 21.69 52.48 -15.24
N TYR A 537 20.73 53.40 -15.22
CA TYR A 537 20.80 54.64 -14.44
C TYR A 537 20.94 54.36 -12.93
N PHE A 538 20.06 53.55 -12.35
CA PHE A 538 20.10 53.27 -10.91
C PHE A 538 21.33 52.43 -10.49
N PHE A 539 21.85 51.58 -11.37
CA PHE A 539 23.08 50.84 -11.13
C PHE A 539 24.31 51.75 -11.19
N LEU A 540 24.41 52.65 -12.18
CA LEU A 540 25.59 53.48 -12.40
C LEU A 540 25.67 54.73 -11.51
N ALA A 541 24.54 55.23 -10.98
CA ALA A 541 24.51 56.47 -10.17
C ALA A 541 25.53 56.52 -9.01
N PRO A 542 25.75 55.45 -8.20
CA PRO A 542 26.74 55.47 -7.11
C PRO A 542 28.20 55.53 -7.59
N TYR A 543 28.48 55.04 -8.81
CA TYR A 543 29.82 55.01 -9.39
C TYR A 543 30.25 56.35 -9.99
N MET A 544 29.29 57.24 -10.31
CA MET A 544 29.59 58.56 -10.88
C MET A 544 30.41 59.46 -9.95
N SER A 545 30.27 59.30 -8.63
CA SER A 545 31.08 60.04 -7.64
C SER A 545 32.49 59.48 -7.43
N SER A 546 32.79 58.29 -7.95
CA SER A 546 34.05 57.56 -7.67
C SER A 546 34.84 57.14 -8.90
N SER A 547 34.22 57.11 -10.09
CA SER A 547 34.83 56.64 -11.33
C SER A 547 35.50 57.78 -12.11
N GLN A 548 36.67 57.50 -12.67
CA GLN A 548 37.34 58.33 -13.68
C GLN A 548 37.15 57.77 -15.10
N ASP A 549 36.34 56.72 -15.26
CA ASP A 549 36.18 56.02 -16.53
C ASP A 549 35.24 56.79 -17.51
N PRO A 550 35.72 57.18 -18.71
CA PRO A 550 34.89 57.82 -19.73
C PRO A 550 33.74 56.94 -20.22
N HIS A 551 33.89 55.61 -20.22
CA HIS A 551 32.88 54.68 -20.71
C HIS A 551 31.67 54.64 -19.76
N ILE A 552 31.92 54.43 -18.47
CA ILE A 552 30.89 54.46 -17.41
C ILE A 552 30.18 55.82 -17.40
N SER A 553 30.93 56.91 -17.51
CA SER A 553 30.39 58.28 -17.55
C SER A 553 29.48 58.49 -18.77
N SER A 554 29.88 58.02 -19.95
CA SER A 554 29.08 58.06 -21.17
C SER A 554 27.79 57.25 -21.03
N LYS A 555 27.85 56.06 -20.42
CA LYS A 555 26.69 55.17 -20.26
C LYS A 555 25.70 55.66 -19.21
N TYR A 556 26.17 56.28 -18.14
CA TYR A 556 25.29 56.98 -17.19
C TYR A 556 24.54 58.14 -17.83
N VAL A 557 25.23 58.98 -18.62
CA VAL A 557 24.60 60.11 -19.33
C VAL A 557 23.60 59.63 -20.38
N GLU A 558 23.92 58.57 -21.13
CA GLU A 558 22.98 57.93 -22.07
C GLU A 558 21.71 57.46 -21.34
N ALA A 559 21.85 56.77 -20.21
CA ALA A 559 20.74 56.28 -19.39
C ALA A 559 19.90 57.42 -18.76
N ALA A 560 20.53 58.45 -18.21
CA ALA A 560 19.87 59.62 -17.63
C ALA A 560 19.09 60.43 -18.68
N PHE A 561 19.61 60.54 -19.90
CA PHE A 561 18.91 61.15 -21.03
C PHE A 561 17.69 60.32 -21.46
N LYS A 562 17.86 59.01 -21.68
CA LYS A 562 16.77 58.10 -22.09
C LYS A 562 15.66 57.94 -21.04
N THR A 563 15.96 58.20 -19.76
CA THR A 563 14.99 58.21 -18.65
C THR A 563 14.37 59.60 -18.38
N GLY A 564 14.71 60.63 -19.16
CA GLY A 564 14.12 61.97 -19.05
C GLY A 564 14.69 62.84 -17.92
N ARG A 565 15.78 62.44 -17.25
CA ARG A 565 16.41 63.18 -16.14
C ARG A 565 17.37 64.28 -16.62
N ILE A 566 16.89 65.13 -17.51
CA ILE A 566 17.69 66.14 -18.25
C ILE A 566 18.49 67.07 -17.31
N LYS A 567 17.94 67.43 -16.14
CA LYS A 567 18.61 68.31 -15.17
C LYS A 567 19.89 67.72 -14.57
N GLU A 568 19.97 66.39 -14.43
CA GLU A 568 21.16 65.71 -13.91
C GLU A 568 22.22 65.55 -15.01
N VAL A 569 21.79 65.33 -16.26
CA VAL A 569 22.66 65.35 -17.45
C VAL A 569 23.36 66.71 -17.58
N GLU A 570 22.64 67.81 -17.40
CA GLU A 570 23.21 69.17 -17.40
C GLU A 570 24.19 69.45 -16.25
N GLY A 571 24.07 68.76 -15.12
CA GLY A 571 25.01 68.84 -14.00
C GLY A 571 26.30 68.10 -14.32
N VAL A 572 26.19 66.81 -14.65
CA VAL A 572 27.35 65.94 -14.94
C VAL A 572 28.18 66.48 -16.12
N THR A 573 27.53 67.02 -17.16
CA THR A 573 28.24 67.59 -18.32
C THR A 573 28.87 68.97 -18.06
N ARG A 574 28.50 69.66 -16.97
CA ARG A 574 29.15 70.91 -16.51
C ARG A 574 30.29 70.67 -15.53
N GLU A 575 30.21 69.60 -14.74
CA GLU A 575 31.13 69.34 -13.62
C GLU A 575 32.27 68.35 -13.96
N SER A 576 32.18 67.59 -15.05
CA SER A 576 33.20 66.58 -15.41
C SER A 576 34.15 67.01 -16.55
N ASN A 577 35.46 66.99 -16.26
CA ASN A 577 36.54 67.26 -17.22
C ASN A 577 36.85 66.09 -18.18
N ILE A 578 36.00 65.07 -18.24
CA ILE A 578 36.26 63.77 -18.91
C ILE A 578 35.35 63.58 -20.14
N TYR A 579 34.33 64.43 -20.31
CA TYR A 579 33.28 64.25 -21.31
C TYR A 579 33.52 65.00 -22.61
N ASP A 580 33.43 64.30 -23.75
CA ASP A 580 33.52 64.90 -25.09
C ASP A 580 32.12 65.14 -25.67
N ALA A 581 31.75 66.42 -25.81
CA ALA A 581 30.39 66.85 -26.14
C ALA A 581 29.93 66.52 -27.57
N GLU A 582 30.84 66.11 -28.48
CA GLU A 582 30.46 65.84 -29.88
C GLU A 582 29.82 64.46 -30.10
N LYS A 583 30.12 63.45 -29.27
CA LYS A 583 29.56 62.08 -29.44
C LYS A 583 28.05 61.99 -29.20
N ALA A 584 27.45 62.94 -28.49
CA ALA A 584 26.01 62.95 -28.21
C ALA A 584 25.13 63.38 -29.41
N LYS A 585 25.71 63.79 -30.55
CA LYS A 585 24.96 64.32 -31.71
C LYS A 585 24.67 63.32 -32.83
N LEU A 586 25.12 62.06 -32.73
CA LEU A 586 25.08 61.10 -33.84
C LEU A 586 24.49 59.73 -33.46
N SER A 587 23.17 59.66 -33.34
CA SER A 587 22.38 58.55 -33.91
C SER A 587 20.93 58.98 -34.11
N ASP A 588 20.45 58.80 -35.34
CA ASP A 588 19.13 59.05 -35.91
C ASP A 588 18.52 60.46 -35.81
N SER A 589 18.44 61.08 -36.99
CA SER A 589 17.76 62.34 -37.27
C SER A 589 16.32 62.12 -37.72
N SER A 590 15.47 63.10 -37.40
CA SER A 590 14.12 63.40 -37.93
C SER A 590 12.96 63.21 -36.92
N PRO A 591 11.92 64.06 -36.99
CA PRO A 591 11.32 64.58 -35.76
C PRO A 591 9.97 63.96 -35.40
N LEU A 592 9.74 63.75 -34.10
CA LEU A 592 8.39 63.58 -33.55
C LEU A 592 7.84 64.95 -33.14
N ASN A 593 6.78 65.35 -33.82
CA ASN A 593 6.03 66.57 -33.56
C ASN A 593 5.29 66.44 -32.22
N VAL A 594 5.46 67.41 -31.32
CA VAL A 594 4.84 67.40 -29.99
C VAL A 594 3.54 68.19 -30.04
N TYR A 595 2.40 67.50 -29.92
CA TYR A 595 1.19 68.03 -29.31
C TYR A 595 0.46 66.92 -28.54
N ASP A 596 -0.05 67.32 -27.36
CA ASP A 596 -1.06 66.69 -26.51
C ASP A 596 -0.76 65.36 -25.78
N GLN A 597 -0.40 65.51 -24.50
CA GLN A 597 -1.00 64.77 -23.37
C GLN A 597 -2.17 65.59 -22.79
N PRO A 598 -3.03 65.04 -21.91
CA PRO A 598 -3.64 63.71 -21.89
C PRO A 598 -5.18 63.80 -21.69
N VAL A 599 -5.95 62.76 -22.00
CA VAL A 599 -7.38 62.68 -21.57
C VAL A 599 -7.73 61.29 -21.03
N LEU A 600 -8.44 61.29 -19.91
CA LEU A 600 -9.01 60.13 -19.22
C LEU A 600 -10.38 59.73 -19.79
N CYS A 601 -10.72 58.45 -19.56
CA CYS A 601 -12.07 57.88 -19.51
C CYS A 601 -12.84 57.55 -20.80
N SER A 602 -13.43 56.35 -20.70
CA SER A 602 -14.79 55.96 -21.07
C SER A 602 -15.19 55.75 -22.55
N ASP A 603 -15.66 54.51 -22.75
CA ASP A 603 -16.87 54.11 -23.50
C ASP A 603 -16.79 53.74 -25.00
N ASN A 604 -17.01 52.43 -25.18
CA ASN A 604 -18.01 51.79 -26.06
C ASN A 604 -17.84 51.75 -27.59
N GLU A 605 -17.71 50.48 -28.02
CA GLU A 605 -18.55 49.82 -29.04
C GLU A 605 -18.38 50.13 -30.54
N ASP A 606 -18.75 49.08 -31.31
CA ASP A 606 -19.22 49.07 -32.69
C ASP A 606 -18.26 49.23 -33.91
N SER A 607 -17.55 48.12 -34.14
CA SER A 607 -17.88 47.21 -35.27
C SER A 607 -17.17 47.31 -36.64
N LYS A 608 -17.07 46.11 -37.25
CA LYS A 608 -16.87 45.80 -38.69
C LYS A 608 -15.48 45.99 -39.29
N GLN A 609 -14.59 45.04 -38.99
CA GLN A 609 -13.59 44.57 -39.95
C GLN A 609 -14.03 43.20 -40.51
N THR A 610 -14.08 43.08 -41.85
CA THR A 610 -14.62 41.90 -42.55
C THR A 610 -13.47 41.07 -43.15
N ARG A 611 -13.39 39.77 -42.81
CA ARG A 611 -12.83 38.60 -43.58
C ARG A 611 -11.56 38.82 -44.44
N ILE A 612 -10.48 38.03 -44.45
CA ILE A 612 -10.10 36.67 -43.97
C ILE A 612 -8.63 36.79 -43.48
N GLY A 613 -8.07 36.02 -42.53
CA GLY A 613 -8.60 34.92 -41.71
C GLY A 613 -7.61 33.73 -41.64
N SER A 614 -7.15 33.36 -40.45
CA SER A 614 -6.30 32.20 -40.14
C SER A 614 -6.61 31.71 -38.71
N CYS A 615 -6.36 30.44 -38.42
CA CYS A 615 -7.02 29.70 -37.34
C CYS A 615 -6.53 30.06 -35.91
N GLY A 616 -7.47 30.21 -34.97
CA GLY A 616 -7.17 30.43 -33.55
C GLY A 616 -7.56 29.22 -32.70
N THR A 617 -6.62 28.72 -31.88
CA THR A 617 -6.84 27.58 -30.96
C THR A 617 -6.45 27.86 -29.50
N THR A 618 -5.91 29.05 -29.19
CA THR A 618 -5.32 29.36 -27.87
C THR A 618 -6.31 29.85 -26.81
N SER A 619 -7.52 30.28 -27.18
CA SER A 619 -8.49 30.84 -26.22
C SER A 619 -9.25 29.78 -25.40
N SER A 620 -9.49 28.58 -25.98
CA SER A 620 -10.27 27.53 -25.29
C SER A 620 -9.45 26.82 -24.21
N ALA A 621 -8.18 26.50 -24.50
CA ALA A 621 -7.28 25.81 -23.58
C ALA A 621 -7.03 26.58 -22.27
N ASN A 622 -7.00 27.92 -22.31
CA ASN A 622 -6.84 28.75 -21.12
C ASN A 622 -8.08 28.73 -20.21
N LYS A 623 -9.30 28.71 -20.78
CA LYS A 623 -10.54 28.55 -19.98
C LYS A 623 -10.65 27.15 -19.37
N GLU A 624 -10.18 26.13 -20.08
CA GLU A 624 -10.20 24.74 -19.60
C GLU A 624 -9.18 24.55 -18.46
N THR A 625 -7.96 25.11 -18.59
CA THR A 625 -6.96 25.09 -17.50
C THR A 625 -7.32 25.94 -16.29
N GLU A 626 -8.04 27.06 -16.44
CA GLU A 626 -8.57 27.81 -15.29
C GLU A 626 -9.68 27.05 -14.56
N LYS A 627 -10.62 26.39 -15.28
CA LYS A 627 -11.60 25.49 -14.65
C LYS A 627 -10.92 24.35 -13.88
N ILE A 628 -9.90 23.72 -14.46
CA ILE A 628 -9.15 22.63 -13.82
C ILE A 628 -8.42 23.13 -12.56
N LYS A 629 -7.79 24.31 -12.60
CA LYS A 629 -7.17 24.93 -11.41
C LYS A 629 -8.20 25.24 -10.32
N MET A 630 -9.40 25.69 -10.69
CA MET A 630 -10.50 26.00 -9.77
C MET A 630 -10.97 24.75 -9.00
N VAL A 631 -11.15 23.63 -9.70
CA VAL A 631 -11.51 22.32 -9.11
C VAL A 631 -10.43 21.82 -8.13
N ILE A 632 -9.16 22.13 -8.39
CA ILE A 632 -8.03 21.78 -7.53
C ILE A 632 -7.93 22.71 -6.30
N SER A 633 -8.18 24.02 -6.44
CA SER A 633 -8.21 24.93 -5.28
C SER A 633 -9.36 24.61 -4.32
N GLU A 634 -10.53 24.22 -4.84
CA GLU A 634 -11.66 23.78 -4.00
C GLU A 634 -11.38 22.49 -3.23
N THR A 635 -10.41 21.65 -3.65
CA THR A 635 -9.98 20.48 -2.85
C THR A 635 -9.00 20.81 -1.72
N SER A 636 -8.43 22.02 -1.67
CA SER A 636 -7.47 22.43 -0.63
C SER A 636 -8.05 23.30 0.49
N ASP A 637 -9.21 23.94 0.28
CA ASP A 637 -9.75 24.98 1.17
C ASP A 637 -10.97 24.54 2.01
N ASN A 638 -10.96 23.31 2.53
CA ASN A 638 -11.85 22.93 3.64
C ASN A 638 -11.08 22.99 4.97
N LYS A 639 -11.17 24.14 5.64
CA LYS A 639 -10.77 24.30 7.04
C LYS A 639 -11.98 24.75 7.87
N ASP A 640 -12.00 24.24 9.09
CA ASP A 640 -12.79 24.70 10.23
C ASP A 640 -14.31 24.48 10.16
N ASN A 641 -14.73 23.27 10.57
CA ASN A 641 -15.82 23.09 11.53
C ASN A 641 -15.76 21.68 12.15
N ASP A 642 -15.47 21.62 13.46
CA ASP A 642 -15.56 20.39 14.26
C ASP A 642 -17.02 20.09 14.63
N ASP A 643 -17.58 18.99 14.11
CA ASP A 643 -18.23 17.94 14.93
C ASP A 643 -18.50 16.67 14.08
N CYS A 644 -18.52 15.51 14.73
CA CYS A 644 -19.00 14.21 14.24
C CYS A 644 -18.28 13.56 13.03
N GLY A 645 -17.23 12.77 13.33
CA GLY A 645 -17.01 11.43 12.76
C GLY A 645 -16.78 11.25 11.24
N THR A 646 -15.56 10.81 10.88
CA THR A 646 -15.16 10.27 9.56
C THR A 646 -15.16 11.24 8.37
N THR A 647 -14.23 12.20 8.38
CA THR A 647 -13.88 12.99 7.18
C THR A 647 -12.64 12.43 6.48
N SER A 648 -12.70 12.27 5.16
CA SER A 648 -11.72 11.61 4.30
C SER A 648 -10.41 12.40 4.09
N ILE A 649 -9.26 11.72 4.23
CA ILE A 649 -7.95 12.26 3.84
C ILE A 649 -7.76 12.12 2.32
N GLY A 650 -7.65 13.24 1.61
CA GLY A 650 -7.46 13.30 0.16
C GLY A 650 -6.15 12.65 -0.33
N GLN A 651 -6.19 12.11 -1.55
CA GLN A 651 -5.02 11.56 -2.24
C GLN A 651 -4.31 12.67 -3.03
N VAL A 652 -2.98 12.76 -2.93
CA VAL A 652 -2.21 13.57 -3.89
C VAL A 652 -2.14 12.82 -5.22
N ILE A 653 -3.05 13.15 -6.13
CA ILE A 653 -3.09 12.64 -7.50
C ILE A 653 -1.79 13.07 -8.20
N LYS A 654 -0.96 12.12 -8.65
CA LYS A 654 0.30 12.46 -9.31
C LYS A 654 0.04 13.09 -10.68
N VAL A 655 0.62 14.25 -10.95
CA VAL A 655 0.61 14.84 -12.29
C VAL A 655 1.78 14.28 -13.10
N PHE A 656 1.47 13.63 -14.22
CA PHE A 656 2.43 13.08 -15.18
C PHE A 656 2.61 14.03 -16.36
N SER A 657 3.82 14.11 -16.91
CA SER A 657 4.08 14.82 -18.16
C SER A 657 3.54 14.04 -19.36
N ASP A 658 3.36 14.72 -20.49
CA ASP A 658 3.01 14.05 -21.75
C ASP A 658 4.12 13.11 -22.23
N PHE A 659 5.38 13.43 -21.92
CA PHE A 659 6.52 12.56 -22.18
C PHE A 659 6.45 11.25 -21.39
N ASP A 660 6.08 11.28 -20.10
CA ASP A 660 5.94 10.07 -19.27
C ASP A 660 4.89 9.12 -19.85
N ILE A 661 3.70 9.67 -20.16
CA ILE A 661 2.59 8.91 -20.73
C ILE A 661 2.93 8.36 -22.12
N GLN A 662 3.54 9.17 -23.01
CA GLN A 662 3.94 8.70 -24.34
C GLN A 662 5.01 7.61 -24.26
N THR A 663 5.99 7.75 -23.36
CA THR A 663 7.05 6.75 -23.17
C THR A 663 6.47 5.43 -22.64
N ALA A 664 5.65 5.51 -21.58
CA ALA A 664 5.06 4.33 -20.94
C ALA A 664 4.06 3.59 -21.85
N THR A 665 3.31 4.31 -22.68
CA THR A 665 2.40 3.74 -23.70
C THR A 665 3.10 3.34 -25.00
N LYS A 666 4.44 3.52 -25.11
CA LYS A 666 5.22 3.32 -26.35
C LYS A 666 4.60 4.04 -27.55
N HIS A 667 4.28 5.33 -27.37
CA HIS A 667 3.54 6.19 -28.29
C HIS A 667 2.16 5.62 -28.68
N LEU A 668 1.37 5.23 -27.66
CA LEU A 668 0.03 4.65 -27.82
C LEU A 668 0.00 3.36 -28.65
N SER A 669 1.02 2.50 -28.48
CA SER A 669 1.14 1.23 -29.21
C SER A 669 -0.08 0.33 -28.99
N GLU A 670 -0.68 -0.14 -30.08
CA GLU A 670 -1.84 -1.05 -30.05
C GLU A 670 -1.51 -2.37 -29.31
N THR A 671 -0.24 -2.78 -29.24
CA THR A 671 0.22 -3.96 -28.47
C THR A 671 0.10 -3.81 -26.96
N LEU A 672 -0.02 -2.59 -26.42
CA LEU A 672 -0.21 -2.31 -25.00
C LEU A 672 -1.67 -2.00 -24.66
N LYS A 673 -2.54 -1.92 -25.66
CA LYS A 673 -3.95 -1.56 -25.49
C LYS A 673 -4.73 -2.74 -24.95
N ILE A 674 -5.35 -2.56 -23.79
CA ILE A 674 -6.15 -3.59 -23.11
C ILE A 674 -7.66 -3.38 -23.25
N GLY A 675 -8.08 -2.19 -23.69
CA GLY A 675 -9.49 -1.89 -23.90
C GLY A 675 -9.73 -0.67 -24.78
N HIS A 676 -10.91 -0.61 -25.38
CA HIS A 676 -11.42 0.53 -26.12
C HIS A 676 -12.94 0.57 -25.99
N GLY A 677 -13.50 1.74 -25.70
CA GLY A 677 -14.94 1.92 -25.53
C GLY A 677 -15.36 3.37 -25.75
N GLY A 678 -16.63 3.69 -25.45
CA GLY A 678 -17.18 5.04 -25.63
C GLY A 678 -16.48 6.14 -24.82
N TYR A 679 -15.64 5.77 -23.86
CA TYR A 679 -14.92 6.65 -22.93
C TYR A 679 -13.40 6.63 -23.16
N GLY A 680 -12.95 6.23 -24.35
CA GLY A 680 -11.55 6.26 -24.78
C GLY A 680 -10.86 4.89 -24.86
N SER A 681 -9.53 4.93 -24.98
CA SER A 681 -8.66 3.74 -25.08
C SER A 681 -7.87 3.55 -23.79
N VAL A 682 -7.74 2.31 -23.32
CA VAL A 682 -7.00 1.96 -22.10
C VAL A 682 -5.75 1.15 -22.45
N TYR A 683 -4.60 1.55 -21.90
CA TYR A 683 -3.31 0.92 -22.13
C TYR A 683 -2.74 0.37 -20.82
N ARG A 684 -2.16 -0.83 -20.86
CA ARG A 684 -1.37 -1.42 -19.77
C ARG A 684 0.07 -0.93 -19.90
N CYS A 685 0.57 -0.26 -18.87
CA CYS A 685 1.87 0.40 -18.90
C CYS A 685 2.61 0.22 -17.57
N TYR A 686 3.89 0.60 -17.54
CA TYR A 686 4.65 0.79 -16.31
C TYR A 686 5.01 2.27 -16.19
N LEU A 687 4.66 2.89 -15.07
CA LEU A 687 5.03 4.26 -14.70
C LEU A 687 5.71 4.20 -13.32
N ASP A 688 6.93 4.75 -13.21
CA ASP A 688 7.76 4.69 -11.99
C ASP A 688 7.87 3.26 -11.40
N ASN A 689 8.12 2.26 -12.25
CA ASN A 689 8.14 0.83 -11.90
C ASN A 689 6.83 0.26 -11.32
N THR A 690 5.74 1.04 -11.32
CA THR A 690 4.39 0.60 -10.93
C THR A 690 3.62 0.19 -12.18
N GLU A 691 2.97 -0.97 -12.13
CA GLU A 691 2.07 -1.41 -13.19
C GLU A 691 0.73 -0.65 -13.12
N VAL A 692 0.32 -0.06 -14.24
CA VAL A 692 -0.80 0.88 -14.31
C VAL A 692 -1.68 0.68 -15.53
N ALA A 693 -2.95 1.08 -15.40
CA ALA A 693 -3.86 1.26 -16.52
C ALA A 693 -3.96 2.75 -16.86
N VAL A 694 -3.62 3.14 -18.09
CA VAL A 694 -3.70 4.52 -18.59
C VAL A 694 -4.92 4.65 -19.50
N LYS A 695 -5.97 5.34 -19.05
CA LYS A 695 -7.17 5.68 -19.84
C LYS A 695 -6.92 6.99 -20.57
N MET A 696 -6.95 6.95 -21.90
CA MET A 696 -6.80 8.10 -22.79
C MET A 696 -8.18 8.52 -23.30
N LEU A 697 -8.71 9.64 -22.80
CA LEU A 697 -10.00 10.20 -23.22
C LEU A 697 -9.84 11.00 -24.53
N ASP A 698 -10.83 10.94 -25.43
CA ASP A 698 -10.71 11.56 -26.76
C ASP A 698 -10.70 13.10 -26.65
N ALA A 699 -9.53 13.68 -26.95
CA ALA A 699 -9.27 15.10 -26.96
C ALA A 699 -10.20 15.90 -27.90
N ASN A 700 -10.74 15.28 -28.94
CA ASN A 700 -11.62 15.93 -29.94
C ASN A 700 -13.10 15.93 -29.54
N SER A 701 -13.47 15.24 -28.46
CA SER A 701 -14.86 15.18 -27.98
C SER A 701 -15.08 16.15 -26.81
N GLU A 702 -16.14 16.98 -26.88
CA GLU A 702 -16.54 17.80 -25.73
C GLU A 702 -16.95 16.91 -24.54
N GLN A 703 -17.62 15.79 -24.84
CA GLN A 703 -18.01 14.78 -23.87
C GLN A 703 -16.82 14.20 -23.08
N GLY A 704 -15.72 13.86 -23.75
CA GLY A 704 -14.52 13.32 -23.10
C GLY A 704 -13.80 14.33 -22.20
N SER A 705 -13.99 15.65 -22.41
CA SER A 705 -13.47 16.67 -21.49
C SER A 705 -14.31 16.76 -20.22
N ASP A 706 -15.64 16.78 -20.34
CA ASP A 706 -16.55 16.76 -19.19
C ASP A 706 -16.35 15.49 -18.33
N GLU A 707 -16.20 14.33 -18.97
CA GLU A 707 -15.96 13.05 -18.29
C GLU A 707 -14.59 13.00 -17.60
N PHE A 708 -13.53 13.52 -18.25
CA PHE A 708 -12.20 13.66 -17.64
C PHE A 708 -12.24 14.50 -16.35
N ILE A 709 -12.89 15.67 -16.40
CA ILE A 709 -13.00 16.59 -15.25
C ILE A 709 -13.86 15.96 -14.15
N GLN A 710 -14.98 15.33 -14.50
CA GLN A 710 -15.88 14.69 -13.54
C GLN A 710 -15.20 13.52 -12.82
N GLU A 711 -14.51 12.64 -13.56
CA GLU A 711 -13.84 11.46 -13.00
C GLU A 711 -12.68 11.87 -12.07
N LEU A 712 -11.90 12.89 -12.46
CA LEU A 712 -10.86 13.48 -11.61
C LEU A 712 -11.45 14.12 -10.34
N ALA A 713 -12.55 14.85 -10.44
CA ALA A 713 -13.21 15.51 -9.31
C ALA A 713 -13.82 14.52 -8.31
N VAL A 714 -14.28 13.35 -8.78
CA VAL A 714 -14.85 12.29 -7.94
C VAL A 714 -13.75 11.45 -7.29
N LEU A 715 -12.87 10.83 -8.10
CA LEU A 715 -11.84 9.91 -7.58
C LEU A 715 -10.68 10.63 -6.88
N GLY A 716 -10.50 11.94 -7.09
CA GLY A 716 -9.60 12.75 -6.28
C GLY A 716 -10.08 12.98 -4.84
N ARG A 717 -11.39 12.85 -4.59
CA ARG A 717 -12.03 13.11 -3.30
C ARG A 717 -12.46 11.84 -2.57
N LEU A 718 -12.81 10.78 -3.30
CA LEU A 718 -13.36 9.55 -2.73
C LEU A 718 -12.37 8.39 -2.70
N ARG A 719 -12.32 7.68 -1.58
CA ARG A 719 -11.52 6.46 -1.36
C ARG A 719 -12.37 5.41 -0.67
N HIS A 720 -12.47 4.22 -1.27
CA HIS A 720 -13.14 3.06 -0.69
C HIS A 720 -12.59 1.77 -1.33
N PRO A 721 -12.44 0.65 -0.59
CA PRO A 721 -11.80 -0.57 -1.11
C PRO A 721 -12.45 -1.19 -2.36
N ARG A 722 -13.69 -0.80 -2.67
CA ARG A 722 -14.47 -1.25 -3.84
C ARG A 722 -14.57 -0.25 -4.98
N LEU A 723 -13.79 0.84 -4.94
CA LEU A 723 -13.63 1.77 -6.06
C LEU A 723 -12.20 1.67 -6.60
N VAL A 724 -12.02 1.93 -7.90
CA VAL A 724 -10.69 1.97 -8.54
C VAL A 724 -9.83 3.10 -7.96
N ASN A 725 -8.56 2.82 -7.72
CA ASN A 725 -7.59 3.77 -7.22
C ASN A 725 -7.03 4.63 -8.37
N LEU A 726 -7.30 5.94 -8.34
CA LEU A 726 -6.69 6.91 -9.25
C LEU A 726 -5.30 7.32 -8.73
N ILE A 727 -4.25 6.85 -9.41
CA ILE A 727 -2.85 7.12 -9.08
C ILE A 727 -2.44 8.51 -9.57
N GLY A 728 -2.88 8.90 -10.77
CA GLY A 728 -2.44 10.16 -11.37
C GLY A 728 -3.21 10.59 -12.62
N THR A 729 -2.77 11.69 -13.21
CA THR A 729 -3.37 12.29 -14.41
C THR A 729 -2.34 13.02 -15.27
N CYS A 730 -2.58 13.12 -16.57
CA CYS A 730 -1.87 14.02 -17.48
C CYS A 730 -2.88 14.92 -18.20
N PHE A 731 -2.96 16.19 -17.79
CA PHE A 731 -3.91 17.16 -18.33
C PHE A 731 -3.77 17.40 -19.84
N LYS A 732 -2.52 17.49 -20.35
CA LYS A 732 -2.24 17.80 -21.76
C LYS A 732 -2.73 16.71 -22.72
N LEU A 733 -2.76 15.46 -22.26
CA LEU A 733 -3.22 14.30 -23.04
C LEU A 733 -4.60 13.79 -22.60
N ARG A 734 -5.26 14.46 -21.63
CA ARG A 734 -6.48 13.99 -20.94
C ARG A 734 -6.38 12.52 -20.50
N ALA A 735 -5.23 12.14 -19.96
CA ALA A 735 -4.96 10.78 -19.50
C ALA A 735 -5.25 10.63 -18.00
N LEU A 736 -5.91 9.54 -17.61
CA LEU A 736 -6.11 9.14 -16.22
C LEU A 736 -5.33 7.84 -15.96
N VAL A 737 -4.59 7.80 -14.85
CA VAL A 737 -3.67 6.69 -14.50
C VAL A 737 -4.21 5.99 -13.26
N TYR A 738 -4.55 4.72 -13.39
CA TYR A 738 -5.14 3.89 -12.35
C TYR A 738 -4.24 2.70 -11.98
N GLU A 739 -4.54 2.07 -10.84
CA GLU A 739 -4.05 0.71 -10.56
C GLU A 739 -4.42 -0.24 -11.71
N PHE A 740 -3.48 -1.11 -12.11
CA PHE A 740 -3.80 -2.19 -13.06
C PHE A 740 -4.52 -3.34 -12.34
N LEU A 741 -5.58 -3.88 -12.96
CA LEU A 741 -6.42 -4.93 -12.40
C LEU A 741 -6.40 -6.16 -13.33
N PRO A 742 -5.72 -7.26 -12.96
CA PRO A 742 -5.30 -8.29 -13.90
C PRO A 742 -6.44 -9.16 -14.44
N ASN A 743 -7.56 -9.29 -13.70
CA ASN A 743 -8.70 -10.10 -14.12
C ASN A 743 -9.70 -9.34 -15.02
N GLY A 744 -9.40 -8.07 -15.37
CA GLY A 744 -10.20 -7.28 -16.31
C GLY A 744 -11.58 -6.91 -15.77
N SER A 745 -12.56 -6.78 -16.66
CA SER A 745 -13.95 -6.50 -16.28
C SER A 745 -14.72 -7.77 -15.93
N LEU A 746 -15.74 -7.64 -15.08
CA LEU A 746 -16.67 -8.71 -14.74
C LEU A 746 -17.39 -9.26 -15.99
N GLU A 747 -17.66 -8.41 -17.00
CA GLU A 747 -18.21 -8.86 -18.28
C GLU A 747 -17.21 -9.74 -19.05
N ASP A 748 -15.92 -9.38 -19.07
CA ASP A 748 -14.86 -10.20 -19.67
C ASP A 748 -14.77 -11.56 -18.99
N THR A 749 -14.72 -11.59 -17.65
CA THR A 749 -14.62 -12.85 -16.90
C THR A 749 -15.88 -13.71 -17.07
N LEU A 750 -17.07 -13.11 -17.05
CA LEU A 750 -18.34 -13.82 -17.32
C LEU A 750 -18.41 -14.38 -18.75
N ASN A 751 -17.81 -13.74 -19.75
CA ASN A 751 -17.87 -14.24 -21.13
C ASN A 751 -16.75 -15.21 -21.49
N LYS A 752 -15.51 -14.94 -21.05
CA LYS A 752 -14.30 -15.71 -21.38
C LYS A 752 -14.08 -16.87 -20.41
N ASN A 753 -14.07 -16.58 -19.10
CA ASN A 753 -13.64 -17.52 -18.05
C ASN A 753 -14.71 -17.73 -16.95
N PRO A 754 -15.98 -18.03 -17.28
CA PRO A 754 -17.09 -18.00 -16.33
C PRO A 754 -17.01 -19.01 -15.19
N ARG A 755 -16.16 -20.05 -15.32
CA ARG A 755 -15.91 -21.08 -14.31
C ARG A 755 -15.06 -20.59 -13.13
N LEU A 756 -14.23 -19.56 -13.34
CA LEU A 756 -13.47 -18.92 -12.25
C LEU A 756 -14.39 -18.18 -11.27
N LEU A 757 -15.56 -17.76 -11.76
CA LEU A 757 -16.60 -17.12 -10.96
C LEU A 757 -17.61 -18.17 -10.48
N THR A 758 -17.26 -18.90 -9.42
CA THR A 758 -18.19 -19.82 -8.74
C THR A 758 -19.39 -19.06 -8.16
N TRP A 759 -20.46 -19.76 -7.79
CA TRP A 759 -21.65 -19.13 -7.20
C TRP A 759 -21.31 -18.35 -5.91
N GLN A 760 -20.34 -18.83 -5.12
CA GLN A 760 -19.82 -18.11 -3.94
C GLN A 760 -19.17 -16.79 -4.33
N VAL A 761 -18.25 -16.82 -5.30
CA VAL A 761 -17.54 -15.62 -5.81
C VAL A 761 -18.54 -14.63 -6.40
N ARG A 762 -19.53 -15.10 -7.16
CA ARG A 762 -20.62 -14.26 -7.72
C ARG A 762 -21.48 -13.62 -6.63
N THR A 763 -21.83 -14.37 -5.58
CA THR A 763 -22.59 -13.84 -4.44
C THR A 763 -21.80 -12.77 -3.67
N ARG A 764 -20.49 -12.99 -3.48
CA ARG A 764 -19.58 -12.00 -2.91
C ARG A 764 -19.47 -10.74 -3.78
N ILE A 765 -19.36 -10.89 -5.09
CA ILE A 765 -19.33 -9.76 -6.05
C ILE A 765 -20.61 -8.92 -5.94
N VAL A 766 -21.80 -9.54 -5.84
CA VAL A 766 -23.06 -8.81 -5.63
C VAL A 766 -23.03 -7.96 -4.35
N TYR A 767 -22.56 -8.52 -3.24
CA TYR A 767 -22.41 -7.77 -1.98
C TYR A 767 -21.37 -6.64 -2.08
N GLU A 768 -20.26 -6.85 -2.79
CA GLU A 768 -19.22 -5.84 -2.94
C GLU A 768 -19.64 -4.67 -3.85
N ILE A 769 -20.45 -4.93 -4.88
CA ILE A 769 -21.09 -3.87 -5.69
C ILE A 769 -22.07 -3.08 -4.80
N TYR A 770 -22.90 -3.76 -4.01
CA TYR A 770 -23.77 -3.11 -3.03
C TYR A 770 -22.97 -2.20 -2.06
N SER A 771 -21.86 -2.70 -1.52
CA SER A 771 -20.98 -1.94 -0.62
C SER A 771 -20.42 -0.69 -1.29
N ALA A 772 -20.02 -0.75 -2.57
CA ALA A 772 -19.59 0.41 -3.34
C ALA A 772 -20.72 1.44 -3.51
N LEU A 773 -21.92 1.01 -3.93
CA LEU A 773 -23.06 1.91 -4.12
C LEU A 773 -23.52 2.56 -2.82
N ASN A 774 -23.61 1.79 -1.73
CA ASN A 774 -24.00 2.31 -0.42
C ASN A 774 -23.04 3.40 0.07
N PHE A 775 -21.73 3.26 -0.20
CA PHE A 775 -20.73 4.30 0.07
C PHE A 775 -21.00 5.57 -0.75
N LEU A 776 -21.22 5.46 -2.07
CA LEU A 776 -21.49 6.61 -2.95
C LEU A 776 -22.81 7.33 -2.57
N HIS A 777 -23.86 6.56 -2.31
CA HIS A 777 -25.20 7.08 -1.98
C HIS A 777 -25.26 7.69 -0.57
N SER A 778 -24.44 7.20 0.36
CA SER A 778 -24.35 7.73 1.73
C SER A 778 -23.44 8.96 1.85
N ASN A 779 -22.73 9.35 0.79
CA ASN A 779 -21.82 10.50 0.78
C ASN A 779 -22.50 11.79 1.28
N LYS A 780 -21.77 12.59 2.06
CA LYS A 780 -22.24 13.84 2.67
C LYS A 780 -21.36 15.03 2.25
N PRO A 781 -21.92 16.25 2.13
CA PRO A 781 -23.35 16.59 2.30
C PRO A 781 -24.26 16.04 1.19
N GLN A 782 -23.71 15.82 -0.01
CA GLN A 782 -24.47 15.45 -1.21
C GLN A 782 -24.25 13.97 -1.60
N PRO A 783 -25.31 13.17 -1.75
CA PRO A 783 -25.24 11.83 -2.34
C PRO A 783 -24.65 11.87 -3.75
N LEU A 784 -23.85 10.86 -4.10
CA LEU A 784 -23.26 10.70 -5.43
C LEU A 784 -23.92 9.51 -6.14
N VAL A 785 -24.51 9.75 -7.32
CA VAL A 785 -25.06 8.71 -8.20
C VAL A 785 -24.02 8.36 -9.26
N HIS A 786 -23.86 7.08 -9.58
CA HIS A 786 -22.90 6.60 -10.58
C HIS A 786 -23.40 6.79 -12.01
N GLY A 787 -24.64 6.42 -12.29
CA GLY A 787 -25.34 6.67 -13.56
C GLY A 787 -24.96 5.77 -14.75
N ASP A 788 -23.98 4.85 -14.61
CA ASP A 788 -23.61 3.88 -15.65
C ASP A 788 -23.04 2.57 -15.07
N LEU A 789 -23.70 2.07 -14.01
CA LEU A 789 -23.33 0.80 -13.40
C LEU A 789 -23.67 -0.38 -14.33
N LYS A 790 -22.65 -1.16 -14.69
CA LYS A 790 -22.76 -2.35 -15.54
C LYS A 790 -21.53 -3.26 -15.33
N PRO A 791 -21.59 -4.56 -15.71
CA PRO A 791 -20.45 -5.49 -15.59
C PRO A 791 -19.14 -5.05 -16.29
N HIS A 792 -19.20 -4.23 -17.34
CA HIS A 792 -17.99 -3.66 -17.96
C HIS A 792 -17.26 -2.67 -17.03
N ASN A 793 -17.99 -1.96 -16.18
CA ASN A 793 -17.47 -0.93 -15.27
C ASN A 793 -17.18 -1.50 -13.87
N ILE A 794 -17.26 -2.82 -13.72
CA ILE A 794 -16.91 -3.55 -12.50
C ILE A 794 -15.63 -4.32 -12.82
N LEU A 795 -14.48 -3.82 -12.38
CA LEU A 795 -13.18 -4.48 -12.57
C LEU A 795 -12.89 -5.45 -11.42
N LEU A 796 -12.05 -6.44 -11.68
CA LEU A 796 -11.68 -7.49 -10.74
C LEU A 796 -10.17 -7.49 -10.46
N ASP A 797 -9.80 -7.45 -9.18
CA ASP A 797 -8.42 -7.62 -8.74
C ASP A 797 -7.95 -9.09 -8.87
N ALA A 798 -6.69 -9.37 -8.52
CA ALA A 798 -6.10 -10.71 -8.58
C ALA A 798 -6.88 -11.78 -7.78
N ASN A 799 -7.66 -11.39 -6.77
CA ASN A 799 -8.44 -12.27 -5.89
C ASN A 799 -9.95 -12.29 -6.25
N PHE A 800 -10.32 -11.77 -7.43
CA PHE A 800 -11.69 -11.55 -7.88
C PHE A 800 -12.52 -10.70 -6.90
N ARG A 801 -11.91 -9.64 -6.33
CA ARG A 801 -12.62 -8.60 -5.57
C ARG A 801 -13.00 -7.44 -6.48
N VAL A 802 -14.13 -6.81 -6.19
CA VAL A 802 -14.71 -5.73 -7.00
C VAL A 802 -13.95 -4.42 -6.82
N LYS A 803 -13.72 -3.75 -7.96
CA LYS A 803 -13.28 -2.36 -8.11
C LYS A 803 -14.15 -1.66 -9.15
N LEU A 804 -15.11 -0.86 -8.69
CA LEU A 804 -15.98 -0.03 -9.53
C LEU A 804 -15.16 1.09 -10.20
N THR A 805 -15.35 1.29 -11.50
CA THR A 805 -14.60 2.24 -12.35
C THR A 805 -15.54 3.12 -13.18
N ASP A 806 -14.97 4.07 -13.92
CA ASP A 806 -15.64 4.87 -14.96
C ASP A 806 -16.63 5.92 -14.41
N PHE A 807 -16.09 6.86 -13.63
CA PHE A 807 -16.88 7.85 -12.89
C PHE A 807 -17.23 9.13 -13.70
N GLY A 808 -16.97 9.15 -15.02
CA GLY A 808 -17.21 10.32 -15.87
C GLY A 808 -18.70 10.75 -15.96
N LEU A 809 -19.62 9.80 -15.78
CA LEU A 809 -21.06 10.06 -15.76
C LEU A 809 -21.64 10.31 -14.35
N CYS A 810 -20.83 10.20 -13.30
CA CYS A 810 -21.30 10.38 -11.92
C CYS A 810 -21.81 11.80 -11.67
N ARG A 811 -22.83 11.95 -10.81
CA ARG A 811 -23.42 13.26 -10.47
C ARG A 811 -23.71 13.37 -8.98
N PHE A 812 -23.17 14.43 -8.36
CA PHE A 812 -23.60 14.85 -7.03
C PHE A 812 -25.02 15.38 -7.11
N LEU A 813 -25.89 14.95 -6.19
CA LEU A 813 -27.27 15.40 -6.14
C LEU A 813 -27.38 16.68 -5.29
N PRO A 814 -28.15 17.69 -5.74
CA PRO A 814 -28.28 18.94 -5.01
C PRO A 814 -28.92 18.72 -3.64
N GLU A 815 -28.42 19.44 -2.64
CA GLU A 815 -28.97 19.46 -1.29
C GLU A 815 -30.32 20.19 -1.30
N GLY A 816 -31.38 19.56 -0.78
CA GLY A 816 -32.74 20.06 -0.95
C GLY A 816 -33.74 19.49 0.05
N THR A 817 -34.89 20.18 0.17
CA THR A 817 -35.95 19.91 1.15
C THR A 817 -36.88 18.75 0.77
N ALA A 818 -36.58 18.01 -0.30
CA ALA A 818 -37.37 16.88 -0.76
C ALA A 818 -37.04 15.60 0.03
N THR A 819 -38.02 14.68 0.17
CA THR A 819 -37.84 13.38 0.84
C THR A 819 -36.81 12.46 0.18
N VAL A 820 -36.50 12.68 -1.10
CA VAL A 820 -35.44 12.00 -1.85
C VAL A 820 -34.71 13.04 -2.71
N ALA A 821 -33.38 13.07 -2.65
CA ALA A 821 -32.56 13.92 -3.50
C ALA A 821 -32.60 13.43 -4.96
N PHE A 822 -32.68 14.36 -5.92
CA PHE A 822 -32.69 14.04 -7.35
C PHE A 822 -32.05 15.16 -8.18
N LEU A 823 -31.56 14.82 -9.37
CA LEU A 823 -31.07 15.78 -10.35
C LEU A 823 -31.94 15.71 -11.61
N GLN A 824 -32.56 16.83 -11.98
CA GLN A 824 -33.33 16.94 -13.22
C GLN A 824 -32.38 17.29 -14.39
N THR A 825 -32.31 16.43 -15.40
CA THR A 825 -31.51 16.65 -16.62
C THR A 825 -32.35 16.42 -17.88
N LYS A 826 -31.94 17.04 -18.99
CA LYS A 826 -32.44 16.74 -20.36
C LYS A 826 -31.44 15.91 -21.16
N SER A 827 -30.20 15.79 -20.69
CA SER A 827 -29.17 14.94 -21.28
C SER A 827 -29.13 13.65 -20.47
N ILE A 828 -29.82 12.63 -20.97
CA ILE A 828 -29.87 11.29 -20.39
C ILE A 828 -28.71 10.51 -21.02
N LYS A 829 -27.79 10.04 -20.17
CA LYS A 829 -26.60 9.27 -20.54
C LYS A 829 -26.56 7.99 -19.71
N GLY A 830 -25.89 6.97 -20.24
CA GLY A 830 -25.77 5.64 -19.63
C GLY A 830 -25.88 4.54 -20.70
N THR A 831 -25.74 3.29 -20.29
CA THR A 831 -25.80 2.14 -21.19
C THR A 831 -27.21 1.60 -21.38
N GLU A 832 -27.58 1.30 -22.62
CA GLU A 832 -28.87 0.68 -22.96
C GLU A 832 -29.14 -0.57 -22.10
N TRP A 833 -30.40 -0.79 -21.71
CA TRP A 833 -30.88 -1.83 -20.79
C TRP A 833 -30.46 -1.70 -19.32
N TYR A 834 -29.41 -0.94 -19.00
CA TYR A 834 -29.01 -0.61 -17.63
C TYR A 834 -29.56 0.74 -17.14
N ILE A 835 -29.93 1.65 -18.06
CA ILE A 835 -30.65 2.89 -17.72
C ILE A 835 -32.02 2.54 -17.10
N ASP A 836 -32.28 3.12 -15.94
CA ASP A 836 -33.56 3.13 -15.24
C ASP A 836 -34.68 3.74 -16.12
N PRO A 837 -35.79 3.01 -16.41
CA PRO A 837 -36.86 3.54 -17.24
C PRO A 837 -37.53 4.78 -16.66
N ASP A 838 -37.56 4.95 -15.32
CA ASP A 838 -38.09 6.17 -14.69
C ASP A 838 -37.20 7.38 -15.00
N PHE A 839 -35.88 7.19 -14.98
CA PHE A 839 -34.93 8.20 -15.39
C PHE A 839 -35.04 8.49 -16.90
N LEU A 840 -35.23 7.45 -17.73
CA LEU A 840 -35.39 7.58 -19.18
C LEU A 840 -36.65 8.38 -19.56
N GLU A 841 -37.76 8.18 -18.85
CA GLU A 841 -39.02 8.89 -19.10
C GLU A 841 -39.04 10.30 -18.48
N THR A 842 -38.61 10.43 -17.22
CA THR A 842 -38.79 11.68 -16.44
C THR A 842 -37.58 12.61 -16.46
N GLY A 843 -36.40 12.13 -16.86
CA GLY A 843 -35.12 12.86 -16.76
C GLY A 843 -34.64 13.12 -15.33
N LYS A 844 -35.23 12.47 -14.32
CA LYS A 844 -34.83 12.58 -12.90
C LYS A 844 -33.84 11.49 -12.53
N LEU A 845 -32.57 11.86 -12.37
CA LEU A 845 -31.53 10.96 -11.86
C LEU A 845 -31.62 10.89 -10.32
N THR A 846 -31.65 9.69 -9.77
CA THR A 846 -31.76 9.44 -8.31
C THR A 846 -30.81 8.30 -7.89
N PRO A 847 -30.57 8.07 -6.59
CA PRO A 847 -29.85 6.87 -6.12
C PRO A 847 -30.60 5.58 -6.51
N GLY A 848 -31.93 5.63 -6.63
CA GLY A 848 -32.76 4.52 -7.11
C GLY A 848 -32.47 4.11 -8.57
N SER A 849 -31.90 5.01 -9.38
CA SER A 849 -31.51 4.70 -10.75
C SER A 849 -30.28 3.78 -10.81
N ASP A 850 -29.30 3.96 -9.91
CA ASP A 850 -28.22 2.98 -9.73
C ASP A 850 -28.74 1.65 -9.16
N VAL A 851 -29.76 1.68 -8.30
CA VAL A 851 -30.41 0.46 -7.76
C VAL A 851 -31.04 -0.36 -8.89
N TYR A 852 -31.71 0.27 -9.86
CA TYR A 852 -32.19 -0.42 -11.06
C TYR A 852 -31.05 -1.09 -11.84
N SER A 853 -29.97 -0.34 -12.13
CA SER A 853 -28.80 -0.88 -12.85
C SER A 853 -28.12 -2.03 -12.08
N PHE A 854 -28.14 -1.98 -10.74
CA PHE A 854 -27.67 -3.04 -9.87
C PHE A 854 -28.57 -4.28 -9.95
N GLY A 855 -29.90 -4.11 -9.99
CA GLY A 855 -30.86 -5.19 -10.23
C GLY A 855 -30.57 -5.96 -11.52
N ILE A 856 -30.46 -5.24 -12.65
CA ILE A 856 -30.09 -5.84 -13.95
C ILE A 856 -28.72 -6.54 -13.88
N THR A 857 -27.75 -5.95 -13.17
CA THR A 857 -26.42 -6.53 -12.96
C THR A 857 -26.48 -7.84 -12.16
N ILE A 858 -27.29 -7.93 -11.09
CA ILE A 858 -27.50 -9.18 -10.33
C ILE A 858 -28.08 -10.27 -11.24
N LEU A 859 -29.10 -9.93 -12.03
CA LEU A 859 -29.73 -10.89 -12.95
C LEU A 859 -28.77 -11.35 -14.07
N ARG A 860 -27.88 -10.46 -14.55
CA ARG A 860 -26.79 -10.77 -15.48
C ARG A 860 -25.77 -11.73 -14.85
N ILE A 861 -25.36 -11.51 -13.60
CA ILE A 861 -24.43 -12.37 -12.84
C ILE A 861 -25.02 -13.78 -12.62
N LEU A 862 -26.30 -13.84 -12.23
CA LEU A 862 -27.00 -15.09 -11.91
C LEU A 862 -27.26 -15.96 -13.15
N THR A 863 -27.69 -15.35 -14.25
CA THR A 863 -28.15 -16.09 -15.45
C THR A 863 -27.13 -16.16 -16.58
N ARG A 864 -26.11 -15.29 -16.57
CA ARG A 864 -25.18 -15.05 -17.68
C ARG A 864 -25.88 -14.80 -19.03
N GLN A 865 -27.14 -14.33 -19.01
CA GLN A 865 -27.88 -13.91 -20.20
C GLN A 865 -27.70 -12.41 -20.46
N PRO A 866 -27.82 -11.92 -21.71
CA PRO A 866 -27.73 -10.49 -22.00
C PRO A 866 -28.77 -9.67 -21.24
N ALA A 867 -28.42 -8.44 -20.86
CA ALA A 867 -29.27 -7.53 -20.07
C ALA A 867 -30.65 -7.27 -20.70
N ALA A 868 -30.75 -7.31 -22.04
CA ALA A 868 -31.98 -7.10 -22.79
C ALA A 868 -33.12 -8.01 -22.30
N ARG A 869 -34.05 -7.40 -21.54
CA ARG A 869 -35.23 -8.02 -20.92
C ARG A 869 -34.92 -9.21 -20.01
N VAL A 870 -33.77 -9.20 -19.34
CA VAL A 870 -33.38 -10.28 -18.40
C VAL A 870 -34.34 -10.37 -17.22
N ASP A 871 -34.83 -9.23 -16.74
CA ASP A 871 -35.91 -9.08 -15.75
C ASP A 871 -37.13 -9.93 -16.13
N LYS A 872 -37.70 -9.76 -17.34
CA LYS A 872 -38.91 -10.46 -17.77
C LYS A 872 -38.70 -11.94 -18.01
N LYS A 873 -37.47 -12.38 -18.28
CA LYS A 873 -37.12 -13.80 -18.34
C LYS A 873 -37.08 -14.43 -16.95
N VAL A 874 -36.43 -13.77 -16.00
CA VAL A 874 -36.30 -14.25 -14.61
C VAL A 874 -37.66 -14.24 -13.91
N GLU A 875 -38.42 -13.15 -14.01
CA GLU A 875 -39.80 -13.04 -13.52
C GLU A 875 -40.65 -14.22 -14.00
N ARG A 876 -40.65 -14.50 -15.31
CA ARG A 876 -41.39 -15.62 -15.91
C ARG A 876 -40.90 -17.00 -15.44
N ALA A 877 -39.60 -17.17 -15.22
CA ALA A 877 -39.04 -18.44 -14.74
C ALA A 877 -39.40 -18.70 -13.27
N ARG A 878 -39.33 -17.67 -12.42
CA ARG A 878 -39.76 -17.75 -11.01
C ARG A 878 -41.26 -18.02 -10.88
N SER A 879 -42.10 -17.31 -11.64
CA SER A 879 -43.56 -17.58 -11.67
C SER A 879 -43.91 -19.01 -12.09
N LYS A 880 -43.03 -19.68 -12.85
CA LYS A 880 -43.16 -21.08 -13.28
C LYS A 880 -42.47 -22.09 -12.37
N LYS A 881 -41.80 -21.65 -11.29
CA LYS A 881 -40.91 -22.46 -10.45
C LYS A 881 -39.83 -23.21 -11.26
N SER A 882 -39.29 -22.54 -12.28
CA SER A 882 -38.28 -23.07 -13.19
C SER A 882 -37.02 -22.20 -13.22
N LEU A 883 -36.69 -21.52 -12.12
CA LEU A 883 -35.55 -20.61 -12.04
C LEU A 883 -34.23 -21.35 -12.30
N MET A 884 -34.01 -22.50 -11.67
CA MET A 884 -32.77 -23.29 -11.80
C MET A 884 -32.46 -23.72 -13.24
N ALA A 885 -33.44 -23.70 -14.15
CA ALA A 885 -33.24 -23.98 -15.57
C ALA A 885 -32.68 -22.79 -16.39
N ILE A 886 -32.60 -21.58 -15.80
CA ILE A 886 -32.04 -20.37 -16.45
C ILE A 886 -30.85 -19.76 -15.70
N VAL A 887 -30.51 -20.30 -14.54
CA VAL A 887 -29.32 -19.94 -13.76
C VAL A 887 -28.07 -20.52 -14.45
N ASP A 888 -26.97 -19.79 -14.40
CA ASP A 888 -25.75 -20.17 -15.12
C ASP A 888 -25.01 -21.32 -14.41
N SER A 889 -25.14 -22.52 -14.97
CA SER A 889 -24.54 -23.77 -14.46
C SER A 889 -23.01 -23.79 -14.48
N THR A 890 -22.36 -22.85 -15.18
CA THR A 890 -20.89 -22.77 -15.20
C THR A 890 -20.29 -22.26 -13.89
N ALA A 891 -21.10 -21.67 -13.00
CA ALA A 891 -20.70 -21.25 -11.66
C ALA A 891 -20.70 -22.39 -10.62
N GLY A 892 -20.97 -23.64 -11.05
CA GLY A 892 -21.14 -24.79 -10.18
C GLY A 892 -22.59 -25.04 -9.76
N ALA A 893 -22.79 -25.90 -8.77
CA ALA A 893 -24.11 -26.23 -8.23
C ALA A 893 -24.60 -25.09 -7.33
N TRP A 894 -25.49 -24.26 -7.85
CA TRP A 894 -26.16 -23.21 -7.06
C TRP A 894 -27.08 -23.81 -6.00
N PRO A 895 -27.03 -23.34 -4.75
CA PRO A 895 -28.11 -23.55 -3.78
C PRO A 895 -29.39 -22.87 -4.27
N GLU A 896 -30.53 -23.56 -4.22
CA GLU A 896 -31.81 -23.06 -4.74
C GLU A 896 -32.30 -21.83 -3.96
N ASP A 897 -32.06 -21.78 -2.65
CA ASP A 897 -32.39 -20.66 -1.78
C ASP A 897 -31.55 -19.40 -2.09
N VAL A 898 -30.26 -19.56 -2.34
CA VAL A 898 -29.36 -18.46 -2.76
C VAL A 898 -29.75 -17.96 -4.16
N ALA A 899 -30.03 -18.87 -5.10
CA ALA A 899 -30.45 -18.50 -6.45
C ALA A 899 -31.80 -17.78 -6.47
N GLU A 900 -32.82 -18.28 -5.76
CA GLU A 900 -34.11 -17.61 -5.59
C GLU A 900 -33.97 -16.27 -4.88
N TYR A 901 -33.08 -16.15 -3.89
CA TYR A 901 -32.86 -14.88 -3.21
C TYR A 901 -32.20 -13.83 -4.12
N LEU A 902 -31.15 -14.18 -4.87
CA LEU A 902 -30.53 -13.28 -5.85
C LEU A 902 -31.51 -12.89 -6.96
N ALA A 903 -32.33 -13.84 -7.43
CA ALA A 903 -33.36 -13.56 -8.43
C ALA A 903 -34.50 -12.68 -7.88
N TYR A 904 -34.83 -12.80 -6.58
CA TYR A 904 -35.75 -11.90 -5.89
C TYR A 904 -35.20 -10.47 -5.84
N ILE A 905 -34.04 -10.27 -5.22
CA ILE A 905 -33.50 -8.90 -5.06
C ILE A 905 -33.19 -8.24 -6.40
N GLY A 906 -32.77 -9.01 -7.41
CA GLY A 906 -32.54 -8.48 -8.77
C GLY A 906 -33.82 -7.93 -9.41
N LEU A 907 -34.98 -8.56 -9.18
CA LEU A 907 -36.27 -8.08 -9.66
C LEU A 907 -36.83 -6.92 -8.80
N GLU A 908 -36.70 -7.00 -7.48
CA GLU A 908 -37.14 -5.95 -6.55
C GLU A 908 -36.39 -4.62 -6.79
N CYS A 909 -35.09 -4.69 -7.08
CA CYS A 909 -34.29 -3.54 -7.51
C CYS A 909 -34.78 -2.94 -8.85
N CYS A 910 -35.42 -3.73 -9.71
CA CYS A 910 -36.00 -3.26 -10.97
C CYS A 910 -37.42 -2.67 -10.80
N ASP A 911 -38.08 -2.87 -9.66
CA ASP A 911 -39.45 -2.43 -9.41
C ASP A 911 -39.51 -0.91 -9.10
N HIS A 912 -40.30 -0.20 -9.91
CA HIS A 912 -40.52 1.24 -9.84
C HIS A 912 -40.96 1.73 -8.45
N GLU A 913 -41.72 0.94 -7.69
CA GLU A 913 -42.22 1.34 -6.36
C GLU A 913 -41.21 1.05 -5.23
N ARG A 914 -40.17 0.23 -5.46
CA ARG A 914 -39.32 -0.34 -4.40
C ARG A 914 -37.85 0.09 -4.42
N LYS A 915 -37.39 0.81 -5.47
CA LYS A 915 -36.05 1.43 -5.63
C LYS A 915 -35.69 2.42 -4.50
N SER A 916 -35.44 1.92 -3.29
CA SER A 916 -35.33 2.71 -2.06
C SER A 916 -34.08 2.37 -1.25
N SER A 917 -33.64 3.32 -0.42
CA SER A 917 -32.58 3.10 0.57
C SER A 917 -32.99 2.15 1.71
N GLN A 918 -34.26 1.76 1.79
CA GLN A 918 -34.72 0.70 2.68
C GLN A 918 -34.44 -0.67 2.05
N LEU A 919 -34.83 -0.89 0.79
CA LEU A 919 -34.53 -2.13 0.06
C LEU A 919 -33.03 -2.46 0.08
N MET A 920 -32.17 -1.46 -0.14
CA MET A 920 -30.71 -1.62 -0.07
C MET A 920 -30.22 -2.12 1.31
N ARG A 921 -30.81 -1.65 2.42
CA ARG A 921 -30.47 -2.14 3.77
C ARG A 921 -30.95 -3.57 4.01
N GLU A 922 -32.16 -3.91 3.54
CA GLU A 922 -32.70 -5.28 3.62
C GLU A 922 -31.87 -6.29 2.81
N ILE A 923 -31.31 -5.84 1.67
CA ILE A 923 -30.37 -6.62 0.85
C ILE A 923 -29.08 -6.92 1.63
N SER A 924 -28.48 -5.91 2.29
CA SER A 924 -27.24 -6.02 3.07
C SER A 924 -27.28 -7.17 4.06
N THR A 925 -28.22 -7.11 5.02
CA THR A 925 -28.29 -8.05 6.14
C THR A 925 -28.47 -9.50 5.69
N LYS A 926 -29.21 -9.74 4.60
CA LYS A 926 -29.39 -11.10 4.07
C LYS A 926 -28.20 -11.59 3.26
N LEU A 927 -27.52 -10.73 2.50
CA LEU A 927 -26.29 -11.10 1.80
C LEU A 927 -25.17 -11.41 2.81
N GLU A 928 -25.02 -10.61 3.87
CA GLU A 928 -24.10 -10.88 4.98
C GLU A 928 -24.37 -12.26 5.62
N ASN A 929 -25.64 -12.58 5.90
CA ASN A 929 -26.05 -13.88 6.46
C ASN A 929 -25.85 -15.08 5.50
N ILE A 930 -25.80 -14.84 4.19
CA ILE A 930 -25.44 -15.88 3.20
C ILE A 930 -23.92 -16.04 3.17
N LEU A 931 -23.18 -14.92 3.11
CA LEU A 931 -21.71 -14.93 3.08
C LEU A 931 -21.08 -15.46 4.37
N ALA A 932 -21.71 -15.30 5.53
CA ALA A 932 -21.25 -15.87 6.80
C ALA A 932 -21.43 -17.40 6.91
N LYS A 933 -22.06 -18.05 5.92
CA LYS A 933 -22.24 -19.51 5.81
C LYS A 933 -21.37 -20.15 4.72
N ILE A 934 -20.53 -19.34 4.07
CA ILE A 934 -19.65 -19.68 2.95
C ILE A 934 -18.20 -19.57 3.42
#